data_AF-A0AAJ6QS10-F1
#
_entry.id   AF-A0AAJ6QS10-F1
#
_cell.length_a   1.000
_cell.length_b   1.000
_cell.length_c   1.000
_cell.angle_alpha   90.00
_cell.angle_beta   90.00
_cell.angle_gamma   90.00
#
_symmetry.space_group_name_H-M   'P 1'
#
loop_
_entity.id
_entity.type
_entity.pdbx_description
1 polymer ?
#
loop_
_entity_poly.entity_id
_entity_poly.type
_entity_poly.pdbx_seq_one_letter_code
_entity_poly.pdbx_strand_id
1 'polypeptide(L)'
;MFRISILLLVLGVVLQGSYGATYHGVYLGDVGDGSVHGVSGKVYLSSKNELHLVDFNYDGAGPDAFFMIVKEGNPSGEGIKLLDENGSSAKLKGYKNKNIYIQLGQHDIRDVKYFYVFCIKANQLFGAVPIRNPLIPGDQRISDGLQGAHGVTSGPITLKDSRTVVIKDFSYDGAAPDAFFTVGTGTPSTDGEKLPNEKGSSQKLPRYSKQTVMLTLPQDKSWSDYDYLSVFCHRARQDFAHVRIPREQLSVPVASRSGPAPSIKYFGKLIGELPTFAHDVRGTVYAANENTVVVTNFYYDGEGPDAHFWVGTTERPTSAGTQVANEVGSHQKLARYRGAYLVLTLPEGKKITDFTYFGVWCKQATADFGHVKISRNLTPPREVSLGPLPTYAHGVSSDDVIVKDFKTLFIKNLKYDGAGPDAFFLVGRGRSPSPAGIKVPDERGSLDRLHGYHGDDITIRLPPGVSVFDIDYFGLYCIYYTENFGHVNLRQDVLNVPTDIMALKSEILTFDNCEDIIPDHLQVSWKIDGQNIFFRLNGRADPGQYISFGISGKRDRTSMDGADVAVAYYDEKMSLVILKDYYLESKAQCSSANGGVCPDERFGGKNDLTLISSEYRNGIIEVVYSRPLATNDNNDKNIPASGDTAIVAAIGAWSDGIVLKHTKYLTRDTILINFGRPPVNQCLPLSNRRDPAVAGQPFAARKVKNTNKFTAQIGPTGGSKGYVKITGQEGWGIAWWINGQLIPELHVVRGRNYTFVVEGGLEVTNTAKYHPFYITNSPGGGGANYIEELNTPNHMVYAGADVQPNGKVKLATGRYCEWKHKTIDLAEEVETFEEYKATLKLQCDPGQPGIFHWVPDDKTPNTVYYQCFTHSYLGWKIRVLNEGESASISLQATTLMVIASLLLALLVR
;
A
#
# COMPACT_ATOMS: atom_id res chain seq x y z
N MET A 1 54.58 23.30 -64.85
CA MET A 1 54.86 23.56 -63.42
C MET A 1 53.80 22.78 -62.64
N PHE A 2 54.10 21.58 -62.12
CA PHE A 2 54.63 21.32 -60.76
C PHE A 2 53.71 21.93 -59.68
N ARG A 3 53.22 21.25 -58.64
CA ARG A 3 53.35 19.88 -58.11
C ARG A 3 52.35 19.78 -56.92
N ILE A 4 51.75 18.59 -56.75
CA ILE A 4 51.64 17.78 -55.52
C ILE A 4 50.72 18.18 -54.34
N SER A 5 49.91 17.17 -53.98
CA SER A 5 49.36 16.68 -52.70
C SER A 5 49.73 17.37 -51.38
N ILE A 6 48.79 17.36 -50.42
CA ILE A 6 48.90 16.75 -49.06
C ILE A 6 47.70 17.14 -48.16
N LEU A 7 47.02 16.10 -47.64
CA LEU A 7 46.48 15.92 -46.28
C LEU A 7 45.58 17.03 -45.67
N LEU A 8 44.28 16.73 -45.55
CA LEU A 8 43.39 17.43 -44.61
C LEU A 8 43.04 16.48 -43.46
N LEU A 9 43.59 16.82 -42.29
CA LEU A 9 43.40 16.15 -41.01
C LEU A 9 41.95 16.28 -40.53
N VAL A 10 41.44 15.18 -39.98
CA VAL A 10 40.15 15.08 -39.29
C VAL A 10 40.25 15.73 -37.91
N LEU A 11 39.46 16.78 -37.68
CA LEU A 11 38.99 17.30 -36.39
C LEU A 11 37.73 18.12 -36.73
N GLY A 12 36.55 17.97 -36.14
CA GLY A 12 36.09 17.19 -35.01
C GLY A 12 34.83 17.90 -34.52
N VAL A 13 33.68 17.24 -34.52
CA VAL A 13 32.53 17.59 -33.69
C VAL A 13 31.81 16.28 -33.36
N VAL A 14 32.22 15.63 -32.26
CA VAL A 14 31.39 14.63 -31.61
C VAL A 14 30.41 15.40 -30.74
N LEU A 15 29.15 15.43 -31.17
CA LEU A 15 28.02 15.83 -30.35
C LEU A 15 27.93 14.82 -29.18
N GLN A 16 28.29 15.27 -27.98
CA GLN A 16 28.03 14.55 -26.74
C GLN A 16 26.51 14.46 -26.54
N GLY A 17 25.97 13.25 -26.69
CA GLY A 17 24.60 12.88 -26.35
C GLY A 17 24.57 11.80 -25.27
N SER A 18 23.85 12.10 -24.20
CA SER A 18 23.34 11.23 -23.11
C SER A 18 24.33 10.44 -22.23
N TYR A 19 24.44 10.89 -20.98
CA TYR A 19 25.01 10.17 -19.85
C TYR A 19 24.21 8.88 -19.54
N GLY A 20 24.79 7.71 -19.82
CA GLY A 20 24.28 6.39 -19.43
C GLY A 20 25.30 5.64 -18.55
N ALA A 21 24.86 4.69 -17.72
CA ALA A 21 25.76 3.80 -16.97
C ALA A 21 26.74 3.12 -17.92
N THR A 22 28.01 2.98 -17.55
CA THR A 22 28.99 2.23 -18.36
C THR A 22 28.88 0.72 -18.19
N TYR A 23 28.30 0.24 -17.08
CA TYR A 23 28.11 -1.18 -16.82
C TYR A 23 26.65 -1.63 -17.05
N HIS A 24 26.49 -2.70 -17.82
CA HIS A 24 25.19 -3.24 -18.22
C HIS A 24 24.93 -4.66 -17.71
N GLY A 25 25.89 -5.27 -17.00
CA GLY A 25 25.84 -6.66 -16.55
C GLY A 25 26.81 -7.56 -17.31
N VAL A 26 26.62 -8.87 -17.17
CA VAL A 26 27.44 -9.87 -17.87
C VAL A 26 26.95 -10.00 -19.31
N TYR A 27 27.83 -9.78 -20.29
CA TYR A 27 27.47 -9.85 -21.70
C TYR A 27 27.12 -11.28 -22.13
N LEU A 28 25.97 -11.45 -22.80
CA LEU A 28 25.50 -12.73 -23.33
C LEU A 28 25.69 -12.85 -24.85
N GLY A 29 25.55 -11.75 -25.60
CA GLY A 29 25.71 -11.73 -27.05
C GLY A 29 24.82 -10.70 -27.74
N ASP A 30 24.92 -10.63 -29.07
CA ASP A 30 24.08 -9.76 -29.91
C ASP A 30 22.83 -10.50 -30.37
N VAL A 31 21.64 -9.91 -30.19
CA VAL A 31 20.37 -10.56 -30.56
C VAL A 31 20.12 -10.59 -32.06
N GLY A 32 20.74 -9.69 -32.82
CA GLY A 32 20.62 -9.67 -34.27
C GLY A 32 21.55 -8.63 -34.89
N ASP A 33 21.73 -8.72 -36.20
CA ASP A 33 22.56 -7.83 -37.00
C ASP A 33 21.74 -6.75 -37.72
N GLY A 34 20.43 -6.69 -37.50
CA GLY A 34 19.50 -5.76 -38.13
C GLY A 34 18.98 -6.19 -39.49
N SER A 35 19.38 -7.37 -40.00
CA SER A 35 18.97 -7.84 -41.34
C SER A 35 17.49 -8.21 -41.44
N VAL A 36 16.88 -8.69 -40.35
CA VAL A 36 15.47 -9.11 -40.30
C VAL A 36 14.69 -8.17 -39.40
N HIS A 37 13.77 -7.40 -40.00
CA HIS A 37 12.92 -6.43 -39.30
C HIS A 37 13.67 -5.42 -38.43
N GLY A 38 14.93 -5.12 -38.77
CA GLY A 38 15.76 -4.20 -37.99
C GLY A 38 16.08 -4.68 -36.58
N VAL A 39 15.93 -5.97 -36.26
CA VAL A 39 16.26 -6.53 -34.95
C VAL A 39 17.77 -6.54 -34.74
N SER A 40 18.25 -5.67 -33.86
CA SER A 40 19.64 -5.61 -33.43
C SER A 40 19.75 -5.07 -32.02
N GLY A 41 20.88 -5.34 -31.34
CA GLY A 41 21.13 -4.89 -29.98
C GLY A 41 21.96 -5.88 -29.19
N LYS A 42 22.59 -5.40 -28.13
CA LYS A 42 23.43 -6.20 -27.23
C LYS A 42 22.60 -6.70 -26.06
N VAL A 43 22.76 -7.96 -25.68
CA VAL A 43 22.06 -8.56 -24.54
C VAL A 43 23.03 -8.82 -23.41
N TYR A 44 22.69 -8.29 -22.24
CA TYR A 44 23.40 -8.49 -20.99
C TYR A 44 22.49 -9.16 -19.97
N LEU A 45 23.08 -9.91 -19.06
CA LEU A 45 22.44 -10.40 -17.84
C LEU A 45 22.71 -9.38 -16.74
N SER A 46 21.72 -8.54 -16.41
CA SER A 46 21.87 -7.46 -15.43
C SER A 46 21.74 -7.98 -14.00
N SER A 47 20.95 -9.03 -13.79
CA SER A 47 20.87 -9.77 -12.52
C SER A 47 20.58 -11.24 -12.79
N LYS A 48 20.43 -12.07 -11.75
CA LYS A 48 20.10 -13.50 -11.92
C LYS A 48 18.82 -13.77 -12.73
N ASN A 49 17.86 -12.84 -12.74
CA ASN A 49 16.53 -13.02 -13.34
C ASN A 49 16.16 -11.91 -14.34
N GLU A 50 17.10 -11.07 -14.75
CA GLU A 50 16.81 -9.90 -15.60
C GLU A 50 17.83 -9.77 -16.72
N LEU A 51 17.33 -9.59 -17.94
CA LEU A 51 18.11 -9.24 -19.11
C LEU A 51 18.06 -7.73 -19.33
N HIS A 52 19.18 -7.16 -19.76
CA HIS A 52 19.26 -5.78 -20.22
C HIS A 52 19.70 -5.78 -21.68
N LEU A 53 18.81 -5.30 -22.55
CA LEU A 53 19.08 -5.12 -23.96
C LEU A 53 19.49 -3.68 -24.20
N VAL A 54 20.69 -3.50 -24.72
CA VAL A 54 21.33 -2.20 -24.97
C VAL A 54 21.32 -1.91 -26.46
N ASP A 55 20.99 -0.66 -26.80
CA ASP A 55 20.85 -0.19 -28.19
C ASP A 55 19.91 -1.08 -29.03
N PHE A 56 18.83 -1.55 -28.42
CA PHE A 56 17.88 -2.44 -29.08
C PHE A 56 17.04 -1.71 -30.13
N ASN A 57 16.94 -2.33 -31.31
CA ASN A 57 16.19 -1.86 -32.46
C ASN A 57 15.24 -2.96 -32.94
N TYR A 58 14.07 -2.56 -33.44
CA TYR A 58 13.09 -3.41 -34.13
C TYR A 58 12.10 -2.50 -34.86
N ASP A 59 11.81 -2.76 -36.14
CA ASP A 59 10.97 -1.87 -36.97
C ASP A 59 9.47 -1.89 -36.62
N GLY A 60 9.02 -2.89 -35.85
CA GLY A 60 7.61 -3.05 -35.46
C GLY A 60 6.72 -3.71 -36.52
N ALA A 61 7.27 -4.19 -37.63
CA ALA A 61 6.50 -4.70 -38.78
C ALA A 61 6.01 -6.16 -38.60
N GLY A 62 6.51 -6.89 -37.61
CA GLY A 62 6.03 -8.22 -37.27
C GLY A 62 4.63 -8.20 -36.67
N PRO A 63 3.64 -8.90 -37.27
CA PRO A 63 2.24 -8.79 -36.85
C PRO A 63 1.96 -9.35 -35.45
N ASP A 64 2.77 -10.31 -34.97
CA ASP A 64 2.74 -10.95 -33.64
C ASP A 64 4.16 -11.31 -33.20
N ALA A 65 5.03 -10.31 -33.02
CA ALA A 65 6.40 -10.49 -32.54
C ALA A 65 6.49 -10.43 -31.01
N PHE A 66 7.33 -11.26 -30.40
CA PHE A 66 7.53 -11.35 -28.94
C PHE A 66 9.00 -11.57 -28.59
N PHE A 67 9.40 -11.15 -27.39
CA PHE A 67 10.60 -11.66 -26.73
C PHE A 67 10.33 -13.05 -26.20
N MET A 68 11.20 -14.00 -26.50
CA MET A 68 11.00 -15.41 -26.13
C MET A 68 12.28 -16.05 -25.64
N ILE A 69 12.11 -17.13 -24.87
CA ILE A 69 13.19 -18.02 -24.45
C ILE A 69 12.84 -19.46 -24.78
N VAL A 70 13.87 -20.29 -24.89
CA VAL A 70 13.70 -21.75 -25.00
C VAL A 70 14.76 -22.45 -24.16
N LYS A 71 14.36 -23.52 -23.47
CA LYS A 71 15.25 -24.32 -22.62
C LYS A 71 15.94 -25.45 -23.40
N GLU A 72 15.23 -26.04 -24.37
CA GLU A 72 15.72 -27.14 -25.19
C GLU A 72 15.36 -26.91 -26.67
N GLY A 73 16.09 -27.54 -27.60
CA GLY A 73 15.84 -27.36 -29.03
C GLY A 73 16.36 -26.04 -29.60
N ASN A 74 15.76 -25.57 -30.70
CA ASN A 74 16.12 -24.34 -31.42
C ASN A 74 14.98 -23.31 -31.29
N PRO A 75 15.23 -22.00 -31.50
CA PRO A 75 14.19 -20.97 -31.49
C PRO A 75 12.98 -21.34 -32.38
N SER A 76 11.78 -21.29 -31.84
CA SER A 76 10.53 -21.65 -32.53
C SER A 76 9.33 -20.90 -31.96
N GLY A 77 8.15 -21.02 -32.59
CA GLY A 77 6.91 -20.44 -32.08
C GLY A 77 6.38 -21.08 -30.78
N GLU A 78 6.93 -22.22 -30.36
CA GLU A 78 6.56 -22.95 -29.13
C GLU A 78 7.39 -22.53 -27.91
N GLY A 79 8.28 -21.55 -28.06
CA GLY A 79 9.04 -20.98 -26.96
C GLY A 79 8.19 -20.29 -25.90
N ILE A 80 8.81 -20.02 -24.77
CA ILE A 80 8.18 -19.30 -23.66
C ILE A 80 8.23 -17.81 -23.96
N LYS A 81 7.07 -17.15 -23.99
CA LYS A 81 6.97 -15.69 -24.15
C LYS A 81 7.40 -14.99 -22.87
N LEU A 82 8.28 -14.01 -23.01
CA LEU A 82 8.61 -13.07 -21.96
C LEU A 82 7.73 -11.82 -22.06
N LEU A 83 7.52 -11.16 -20.92
CA LEU A 83 6.88 -9.86 -20.89
C LEU A 83 7.86 -8.79 -21.42
N ASP A 84 7.33 -7.76 -22.08
CA ASP A 84 8.13 -6.61 -22.51
C ASP A 84 8.58 -5.74 -21.31
N GLU A 85 9.27 -4.64 -21.59
CA GLU A 85 9.77 -3.72 -20.57
C GLU A 85 8.67 -3.03 -19.73
N ASN A 86 7.41 -3.10 -20.19
CA ASN A 86 6.24 -2.56 -19.49
C ASN A 86 5.44 -3.66 -18.78
N GLY A 87 5.96 -4.89 -18.74
CA GLY A 87 5.26 -6.04 -18.16
C GLY A 87 4.11 -6.56 -19.04
N SER A 88 4.07 -6.21 -20.33
CA SER A 88 3.02 -6.63 -21.25
C SER A 88 3.34 -7.94 -21.95
N SER A 89 2.33 -8.80 -22.11
CA SER A 89 2.38 -9.97 -23.00
C SER A 89 1.86 -9.67 -24.41
N ALA A 90 1.53 -8.40 -24.70
CA ALA A 90 1.10 -7.97 -26.03
C ALA A 90 2.25 -8.06 -27.04
N LYS A 91 1.91 -8.02 -28.32
CA LYS A 91 2.93 -8.00 -29.39
C LYS A 91 3.85 -6.79 -29.26
N LEU A 92 5.11 -6.99 -29.60
CA LEU A 92 6.13 -5.95 -29.60
C LEU A 92 5.78 -4.82 -30.57
N LYS A 93 5.97 -3.59 -30.08
CA LYS A 93 5.96 -2.37 -30.90
C LYS A 93 7.36 -2.13 -31.46
N GLY A 94 7.52 -1.17 -32.37
CA GLY A 94 8.84 -0.79 -32.88
C GLY A 94 9.73 -0.18 -31.80
N TYR A 95 11.01 -0.55 -31.80
CA TYR A 95 12.06 -0.03 -30.94
C TYR A 95 13.13 0.68 -31.77
N LYS A 96 13.66 1.79 -31.25
CA LYS A 96 14.76 2.55 -31.88
C LYS A 96 15.77 2.98 -30.83
N ASN A 97 16.96 2.38 -30.86
CA ASN A 97 18.07 2.60 -29.92
C ASN A 97 17.62 2.63 -28.45
N LYS A 98 16.88 1.59 -28.03
CA LYS A 98 16.33 1.51 -26.68
C LYS A 98 17.19 0.67 -25.77
N ASN A 99 17.36 1.14 -24.54
CA ASN A 99 17.86 0.34 -23.42
C ASN A 99 16.65 -0.21 -22.69
N ILE A 100 16.40 -1.53 -22.76
CA ILE A 100 15.21 -2.17 -22.20
C ILE A 100 15.60 -3.31 -21.26
N TYR A 101 14.86 -3.43 -20.16
CA TYR A 101 15.05 -4.49 -19.17
C TYR A 101 13.90 -5.49 -19.31
N ILE A 102 14.24 -6.77 -19.37
CA ILE A 102 13.29 -7.86 -19.58
C ILE A 102 13.43 -8.84 -18.42
N GLN A 103 12.34 -9.07 -17.70
CA GLN A 103 12.31 -10.05 -16.63
C GLN A 103 12.18 -11.46 -17.19
N LEU A 104 13.00 -12.38 -16.68
CA LEU A 104 12.87 -13.81 -16.96
C LEU A 104 11.75 -14.47 -16.14
N GLY A 105 11.15 -13.74 -15.20
CA GLY A 105 10.09 -14.24 -14.32
C GLY A 105 10.60 -15.36 -13.39
N GLN A 106 9.93 -16.51 -13.43
CA GLN A 106 10.32 -17.70 -12.65
C GLN A 106 11.43 -18.53 -13.30
N HIS A 107 11.90 -18.15 -14.51
CA HIS A 107 12.86 -18.94 -15.26
C HIS A 107 14.30 -18.60 -14.86
N ASP A 108 15.07 -19.61 -14.45
CA ASP A 108 16.51 -19.48 -14.23
C ASP A 108 17.24 -19.44 -15.58
N ILE A 109 18.08 -18.42 -15.76
CA ILE A 109 18.89 -18.24 -16.97
C ILE A 109 19.83 -19.41 -17.26
N ARG A 110 20.20 -20.22 -16.25
CA ARG A 110 21.01 -21.44 -16.42
C ARG A 110 20.31 -22.51 -17.23
N ASP A 111 18.99 -22.52 -17.22
CA ASP A 111 18.18 -23.46 -17.99
C ASP A 111 17.86 -22.95 -19.39
N VAL A 112 18.19 -21.69 -19.70
CA VAL A 112 17.84 -21.07 -20.98
C VAL A 112 18.94 -21.32 -22.00
N LYS A 113 18.57 -21.88 -23.15
CA LYS A 113 19.49 -22.13 -24.27
C LYS A 113 19.51 -20.99 -25.27
N TYR A 114 18.39 -20.32 -25.51
CA TYR A 114 18.32 -19.12 -26.35
C TYR A 114 17.38 -18.08 -25.75
N PHE A 115 17.77 -16.81 -25.88
CA PHE A 115 16.88 -15.65 -25.85
C PHE A 115 16.71 -15.13 -27.27
N TYR A 116 15.50 -14.80 -27.71
CA TYR A 116 15.26 -14.45 -29.12
C TYR A 116 13.99 -13.62 -29.33
N VAL A 117 13.94 -12.93 -30.47
CA VAL A 117 12.75 -12.22 -30.96
C VAL A 117 12.13 -13.04 -32.08
N PHE A 118 10.86 -13.42 -31.92
CA PHE A 118 10.17 -14.30 -32.86
C PHE A 118 8.79 -13.78 -33.20
N CYS A 119 8.40 -13.86 -34.48
CA CYS A 119 7.04 -13.63 -34.90
C CYS A 119 6.29 -14.95 -35.07
N ILE A 120 5.35 -15.21 -34.17
CA ILE A 120 4.60 -16.47 -34.14
C ILE A 120 3.71 -16.61 -35.37
N LYS A 121 2.98 -15.54 -35.72
CA LYS A 121 2.06 -15.56 -36.87
C LYS A 121 2.77 -15.77 -38.21
N ALA A 122 3.98 -15.23 -38.36
CA ALA A 122 4.81 -15.43 -39.56
C ALA A 122 5.68 -16.69 -39.47
N ASN A 123 5.70 -17.36 -38.31
CA ASN A 123 6.62 -18.45 -37.97
C ASN A 123 8.09 -18.13 -38.34
N GLN A 124 8.54 -16.92 -38.00
CA GLN A 124 9.83 -16.39 -38.44
C GLN A 124 10.64 -15.87 -37.24
N LEU A 125 11.91 -16.31 -37.19
CA LEU A 125 12.91 -15.80 -36.25
C LEU A 125 13.45 -14.45 -36.75
N PHE A 126 13.42 -13.43 -35.89
CA PHE A 126 13.96 -12.11 -36.22
C PHE A 126 15.37 -11.90 -35.66
N GLY A 127 15.71 -12.55 -34.56
CA GLY A 127 17.05 -12.53 -33.98
C GLY A 127 17.16 -13.43 -32.75
N ALA A 128 18.33 -14.00 -32.47
CA ALA A 128 18.57 -14.87 -31.31
C ALA A 128 19.97 -14.72 -30.72
N VAL A 129 20.06 -14.81 -29.39
CA VAL A 129 21.28 -14.96 -28.60
C VAL A 129 21.35 -16.39 -28.06
N PRO A 130 22.36 -17.19 -28.44
CA PRO A 130 22.64 -18.46 -27.77
C PRO A 130 23.23 -18.20 -26.37
N ILE A 131 22.66 -18.84 -25.35
CA ILE A 131 23.12 -18.74 -23.96
C ILE A 131 23.84 -20.04 -23.62
N ARG A 132 25.14 -19.95 -23.34
CA ARG A 132 26.00 -21.10 -23.04
C ARG A 132 26.78 -20.83 -21.77
N ASN A 133 26.54 -21.62 -20.74
CA ASN A 133 27.20 -21.51 -19.43
C ASN A 133 27.30 -20.04 -18.94
N PRO A 134 26.16 -19.33 -18.81
CA PRO A 134 26.19 -17.92 -18.47
C PRO A 134 26.85 -17.71 -17.11
N LEU A 135 27.81 -16.78 -17.03
CA LEU A 135 28.33 -16.33 -15.75
C LEU A 135 27.22 -15.52 -15.06
N ILE A 136 26.77 -15.99 -13.91
CA ILE A 136 25.63 -15.39 -13.20
C ILE A 136 26.14 -14.19 -12.39
N PRO A 137 25.55 -12.99 -12.58
CA PRO A 137 25.88 -11.83 -11.76
C PRO A 137 25.65 -12.12 -10.27
N GLY A 138 26.67 -11.86 -9.45
CA GLY A 138 26.61 -12.06 -8.00
C GLY A 138 27.74 -11.35 -7.27
N ASP A 139 27.82 -11.54 -5.96
CA ASP A 139 28.87 -10.96 -5.13
C ASP A 139 30.27 -11.34 -5.66
N GLN A 140 31.10 -10.34 -5.95
CA GLN A 140 32.44 -10.54 -6.48
C GLN A 140 33.49 -10.10 -5.46
N ARG A 141 34.20 -11.08 -4.88
CA ARG A 141 35.33 -10.82 -3.99
C ARG A 141 36.53 -10.36 -4.82
N ILE A 142 37.06 -9.18 -4.51
CA ILE A 142 38.17 -8.54 -5.25
C ILE A 142 39.48 -8.49 -4.47
N SER A 143 39.44 -8.73 -3.16
CA SER A 143 40.65 -8.87 -2.32
C SER A 143 40.35 -9.67 -1.05
N ASP A 144 41.38 -10.32 -0.50
CA ASP A 144 41.35 -10.97 0.82
C ASP A 144 41.58 -10.01 1.98
N GLY A 145 42.10 -8.81 1.69
CA GLY A 145 42.39 -7.78 2.68
C GLY A 145 43.29 -6.68 2.15
N LEU A 146 43.31 -5.57 2.86
CA LEU A 146 44.30 -4.50 2.69
C LEU A 146 45.29 -4.54 3.84
N GLN A 147 46.53 -4.16 3.56
CA GLN A 147 47.54 -3.88 4.57
C GLN A 147 48.38 -2.70 4.10
N GLY A 148 48.54 -1.70 4.95
CA GLY A 148 49.18 -0.46 4.55
C GLY A 148 49.56 0.46 5.70
N ALA A 149 49.91 1.71 5.34
CA ALA A 149 50.36 2.73 6.29
C ALA A 149 49.22 3.21 7.19
N HIS A 150 49.56 3.89 8.29
CA HIS A 150 48.58 4.47 9.23
C HIS A 150 47.55 3.47 9.79
N GLY A 151 47.99 2.23 10.01
CA GLY A 151 47.13 1.16 10.53
C GLY A 151 46.00 0.75 9.59
N VAL A 152 46.07 1.09 8.30
CA VAL A 152 45.11 0.62 7.29
C VAL A 152 45.24 -0.89 7.16
N THR A 153 44.23 -1.61 7.65
CA THR A 153 44.08 -3.05 7.44
C THR A 153 42.63 -3.39 7.15
N SER A 154 42.37 -4.48 6.43
CA SER A 154 41.02 -5.00 6.27
C SER A 154 41.01 -6.51 6.11
N GLY A 155 39.86 -7.12 6.38
CA GLY A 155 39.48 -8.42 5.86
C GLY A 155 38.96 -8.31 4.41
N PRO A 156 38.21 -9.31 3.94
CA PRO A 156 37.81 -9.43 2.54
C PRO A 156 37.05 -8.23 1.98
N ILE A 157 37.33 -7.87 0.74
CA ILE A 157 36.65 -6.81 -0.02
C ILE A 157 35.80 -7.44 -1.12
N THR A 158 34.51 -7.12 -1.12
CA THR A 158 33.51 -7.73 -2.01
C THR A 158 32.62 -6.67 -2.65
N LEU A 159 32.58 -6.64 -3.98
CA LEU A 159 31.60 -5.88 -4.74
C LEU A 159 30.25 -6.61 -4.68
N LYS A 160 29.18 -5.90 -4.31
CA LYS A 160 27.83 -6.46 -4.15
C LYS A 160 26.96 -6.27 -5.38
N ASP A 161 27.14 -5.13 -6.02
CA ASP A 161 26.51 -4.75 -7.27
C ASP A 161 27.44 -3.77 -8.01
N SER A 162 26.98 -3.21 -9.12
CA SER A 162 27.75 -2.31 -9.96
C SER A 162 28.13 -0.98 -9.30
N ARG A 163 27.66 -0.68 -8.08
CA ARG A 163 27.91 0.55 -7.32
C ARG A 163 28.30 0.34 -5.86
N THR A 164 28.00 -0.82 -5.28
CA THR A 164 28.17 -1.10 -3.85
C THR A 164 29.37 -2.01 -3.60
N VAL A 165 30.23 -1.65 -2.65
CA VAL A 165 31.34 -2.48 -2.15
C VAL A 165 31.26 -2.62 -0.64
N VAL A 166 31.60 -3.81 -0.14
CA VAL A 166 31.72 -4.12 1.29
C VAL A 166 33.16 -4.49 1.61
N ILE A 167 33.75 -3.80 2.58
CA ILE A 167 35.10 -4.00 3.11
C ILE A 167 34.93 -4.52 4.54
N LYS A 168 35.30 -5.77 4.82
CA LYS A 168 35.20 -6.34 6.16
C LYS A 168 36.39 -5.95 7.04
N ASP A 169 36.18 -5.90 8.35
CA ASP A 169 37.22 -5.73 9.38
C ASP A 169 38.19 -4.56 9.13
N PHE A 170 37.72 -3.49 8.50
CA PHE A 170 38.50 -2.31 8.17
C PHE A 170 38.97 -1.56 9.42
N SER A 171 40.26 -1.26 9.48
CA SER A 171 40.91 -0.49 10.53
C SER A 171 41.76 0.62 9.91
N TYR A 172 41.86 1.76 10.59
CA TYR A 172 42.65 2.92 10.17
C TYR A 172 42.87 3.79 11.41
N ASP A 173 44.08 4.29 11.67
CA ASP A 173 44.42 4.97 12.92
C ASP A 173 43.79 6.38 13.08
N GLY A 174 43.29 6.98 11.99
CA GLY A 174 42.66 8.31 11.96
C GLY A 174 43.63 9.48 12.03
N ALA A 175 44.95 9.24 12.04
CA ALA A 175 45.96 10.24 12.35
C ALA A 175 46.26 11.19 11.17
N ALA A 176 45.96 10.79 9.93
CA ALA A 176 46.30 11.61 8.77
C ALA A 176 45.41 12.85 8.67
N PRO A 177 45.94 13.95 8.12
CA PRO A 177 45.23 15.22 8.08
C PRO A 177 44.11 15.27 7.03
N ASP A 178 44.16 14.42 5.99
CA ASP A 178 43.29 14.53 4.81
C ASP A 178 43.09 13.19 4.07
N ALA A 179 42.83 12.12 4.82
CA ALA A 179 42.60 10.77 4.27
C ALA A 179 41.14 10.55 3.84
N PHE A 180 40.92 9.94 2.67
CA PHE A 180 39.60 9.60 2.13
C PHE A 180 39.62 8.24 1.46
N PHE A 181 38.45 7.60 1.36
CA PHE A 181 38.26 6.60 0.32
C PHE A 181 38.29 7.33 -1.02
N THR A 182 39.11 6.85 -1.95
CA THR A 182 39.37 7.50 -3.22
C THR A 182 39.31 6.48 -4.33
N VAL A 183 38.61 6.79 -5.42
CA VAL A 183 38.54 5.97 -6.64
C VAL A 183 39.10 6.73 -7.82
N GLY A 184 39.57 6.02 -8.83
CA GLY A 184 40.12 6.66 -10.02
C GLY A 184 40.57 5.65 -11.07
N THR A 185 41.02 6.17 -12.21
CA THR A 185 41.66 5.39 -13.27
C THR A 185 43.18 5.42 -13.11
N GLY A 186 43.87 4.38 -13.57
CA GLY A 186 45.32 4.23 -13.44
C GLY A 186 45.74 3.82 -12.02
N THR A 187 46.71 4.54 -11.46
CA THR A 187 47.24 4.30 -10.10
C THR A 187 46.75 5.37 -9.13
N PRO A 188 46.58 5.06 -7.83
CA PRO A 188 46.19 6.03 -6.81
C PRO A 188 47.01 7.31 -6.85
N SER A 189 46.33 8.45 -6.99
CA SER A 189 46.93 9.78 -7.07
C SER A 189 45.98 10.85 -6.49
N THR A 190 46.45 12.10 -6.44
CA THR A 190 45.64 13.25 -6.01
C THR A 190 44.47 13.58 -6.94
N ASP A 191 44.48 13.07 -8.17
CA ASP A 191 43.41 13.30 -9.14
C ASP A 191 42.24 12.33 -8.95
N GLY A 192 42.36 11.38 -8.02
CA GLY A 192 41.30 10.46 -7.68
C GLY A 192 40.09 11.15 -7.05
N GLU A 193 38.90 10.65 -7.37
CA GLU A 193 37.62 11.11 -6.85
C GLU A 193 37.44 10.65 -5.40
N LYS A 194 37.16 11.58 -4.50
CA LYS A 194 36.88 11.29 -3.08
C LYS A 194 35.49 10.71 -2.96
N LEU A 195 35.40 9.51 -2.39
CA LEU A 195 34.14 8.91 -2.03
C LEU A 195 33.72 9.35 -0.62
N PRO A 196 32.42 9.61 -0.42
CA PRO A 196 31.86 9.64 0.92
C PRO A 196 32.15 8.32 1.62
N ASN A 197 32.42 8.37 2.92
CA ASN A 197 32.59 7.15 3.71
C ASN A 197 31.26 6.39 3.90
N GLU A 198 31.25 5.29 4.64
CA GLU A 198 30.02 4.55 4.97
C GLU A 198 29.00 5.43 5.70
N LYS A 199 29.51 6.47 6.38
CA LYS A 199 28.92 7.67 6.99
C LYS A 199 28.26 8.66 6.02
N GLY A 200 28.44 8.52 4.70
CA GLY A 200 28.00 9.50 3.70
C GLY A 200 28.73 10.85 3.85
N SER A 201 29.76 10.89 4.69
CA SER A 201 30.53 12.09 4.99
C SER A 201 31.63 12.25 3.96
N SER A 202 31.74 13.46 3.42
CA SER A 202 32.86 13.90 2.58
C SER A 202 33.98 14.56 3.41
N GLN A 203 33.97 14.39 4.73
CA GLN A 203 35.07 14.83 5.60
C GLN A 203 36.17 13.75 5.67
N LYS A 204 37.36 14.13 6.16
CA LYS A 204 38.47 13.19 6.32
C LYS A 204 38.04 11.97 7.13
N LEU A 205 38.59 10.81 6.80
CA LEU A 205 38.29 9.55 7.46
C LEU A 205 38.59 9.63 8.97
N PRO A 206 37.62 9.27 9.83
CA PRO A 206 37.88 9.11 11.25
C PRO A 206 38.73 7.85 11.50
N ARG A 207 39.07 7.58 12.77
CA ARG A 207 39.68 6.31 13.15
C ARG A 207 38.68 5.15 12.95
N TYR A 208 39.12 4.06 12.35
CA TYR A 208 38.39 2.81 12.18
C TYR A 208 39.07 1.69 12.99
N SER A 209 38.27 0.76 13.53
CA SER A 209 38.78 -0.39 14.29
C SER A 209 37.93 -1.62 14.02
N LYS A 210 38.38 -2.50 13.13
CA LYS A 210 37.72 -3.74 12.68
C LYS A 210 36.24 -3.56 12.33
N GLN A 211 35.93 -2.51 11.57
CA GLN A 211 34.57 -2.18 11.17
C GLN A 211 34.27 -2.71 9.77
N THR A 212 33.04 -3.16 9.52
CA THR A 212 32.60 -3.41 8.15
C THR A 212 32.17 -2.09 7.52
N VAL A 213 32.83 -1.71 6.43
CA VAL A 213 32.59 -0.46 5.70
C VAL A 213 31.88 -0.80 4.39
N MET A 214 30.72 -0.19 4.16
CA MET A 214 30.00 -0.29 2.89
C MET A 214 30.05 1.05 2.18
N LEU A 215 30.60 1.08 0.97
CA LEU A 215 30.66 2.28 0.14
C LEU A 215 29.75 2.11 -1.07
N THR A 216 29.07 3.18 -1.46
CA THR A 216 28.20 3.18 -2.64
C THR A 216 28.60 4.35 -3.54
N LEU A 217 28.87 4.05 -4.81
CA LEU A 217 29.17 5.06 -5.83
C LEU A 217 27.93 5.93 -6.15
N PRO A 218 28.07 7.15 -6.66
CA PRO A 218 26.95 7.97 -7.16
C PRO A 218 26.09 7.28 -8.24
N GLN A 219 24.85 7.75 -8.46
CA GLN A 219 23.87 7.09 -9.35
C GLN A 219 24.31 6.96 -10.81
N ASP A 220 25.05 7.94 -11.29
CA ASP A 220 25.60 8.02 -12.64
C ASP A 220 26.87 7.18 -12.83
N LYS A 221 27.44 6.61 -11.77
CA LYS A 221 28.72 5.89 -11.77
C LYS A 221 28.56 4.38 -11.62
N SER A 222 29.62 3.65 -11.96
CA SER A 222 29.77 2.22 -11.69
C SER A 222 31.21 1.84 -11.38
N TRP A 223 31.44 0.71 -10.70
CA TRP A 223 32.79 0.16 -10.49
C TRP A 223 33.54 -0.10 -11.79
N SER A 224 32.84 -0.25 -12.93
CA SER A 224 33.48 -0.34 -14.24
C SER A 224 34.20 0.94 -14.68
N ASP A 225 33.89 2.07 -14.06
CA ASP A 225 34.50 3.38 -14.38
C ASP A 225 35.88 3.56 -13.75
N TYR A 226 36.26 2.70 -12.80
CA TYR A 226 37.43 2.91 -11.95
C TYR A 226 38.39 1.71 -11.98
N ASP A 227 39.69 1.97 -11.89
CA ASP A 227 40.74 0.95 -11.81
C ASP A 227 41.12 0.59 -10.36
N TYR A 228 40.83 1.48 -9.40
CA TYR A 228 41.18 1.27 -7.99
C TYR A 228 40.18 1.87 -7.01
N LEU A 229 40.21 1.32 -5.79
CA LEU A 229 39.67 1.93 -4.57
C LEU A 229 40.80 1.99 -3.53
N SER A 230 41.10 3.18 -3.03
CA SER A 230 42.25 3.49 -2.17
C SER A 230 41.81 4.21 -0.89
N VAL A 231 42.58 4.02 0.19
CA VAL A 231 42.63 4.97 1.31
C VAL A 231 43.77 5.93 1.01
N PHE A 232 43.45 7.12 0.51
CA PHE A 232 44.42 8.08 0.02
C PHE A 232 44.43 9.35 0.87
N CYS A 233 45.61 9.82 1.26
CA CYS A 233 45.79 11.13 1.90
C CYS A 233 46.13 12.19 0.85
N HIS A 234 45.17 13.02 0.51
CA HIS A 234 45.28 14.01 -0.57
C HIS A 234 46.31 15.10 -0.24
N ARG A 235 46.32 15.58 1.00
CA ARG A 235 47.32 16.56 1.47
C ARG A 235 48.75 16.02 1.48
N ALA A 236 48.95 14.76 1.87
CA ALA A 236 50.28 14.12 1.88
C ALA A 236 50.68 13.52 0.53
N ARG A 237 49.75 13.49 -0.45
CA ARG A 237 49.91 12.85 -1.76
C ARG A 237 50.36 11.39 -1.64
N GLN A 238 49.80 10.68 -0.66
CA GLN A 238 50.24 9.33 -0.30
C GLN A 238 49.07 8.36 -0.29
N ASP A 239 49.23 7.25 -1.00
CA ASP A 239 48.36 6.08 -0.92
C ASP A 239 48.73 5.27 0.34
N PHE A 240 47.77 5.05 1.23
CA PHE A 240 47.99 4.24 2.42
C PHE A 240 47.76 2.76 2.15
N ALA A 241 46.77 2.43 1.33
CA ALA A 241 46.55 1.10 0.75
C ALA A 241 45.46 1.20 -0.33
N HIS A 242 45.53 0.35 -1.35
CA HIS A 242 44.49 0.25 -2.37
C HIS A 242 44.20 -1.18 -2.80
N VAL A 243 42.99 -1.39 -3.34
CA VAL A 243 42.59 -2.59 -4.06
C VAL A 243 42.34 -2.21 -5.52
N ARG A 244 42.69 -3.11 -6.44
CA ARG A 244 42.36 -2.95 -7.87
C ARG A 244 40.94 -3.41 -8.14
N ILE A 245 40.21 -2.65 -8.94
CA ILE A 245 38.89 -3.01 -9.42
C ILE A 245 39.05 -3.75 -10.74
N PRO A 246 38.55 -5.00 -10.88
CA PRO A 246 38.70 -5.78 -12.11
C PRO A 246 37.64 -5.36 -13.15
N ARG A 247 37.67 -4.09 -13.59
CA ARG A 247 36.61 -3.48 -14.40
C ARG A 247 36.27 -4.22 -15.70
N GLU A 248 37.24 -4.91 -16.30
CA GLU A 248 37.04 -5.71 -17.53
C GLU A 248 36.45 -7.12 -17.27
N GLN A 249 36.44 -7.56 -16.01
CA GLN A 249 35.99 -8.90 -15.59
C GLN A 249 34.93 -8.79 -14.49
N LEU A 250 34.16 -7.70 -14.47
CA LEU A 250 33.08 -7.54 -13.51
C LEU A 250 31.96 -8.54 -13.79
N SER A 251 31.54 -9.24 -12.75
CA SER A 251 30.47 -10.22 -12.76
C SER A 251 29.45 -9.95 -11.66
N VAL A 252 29.25 -8.68 -11.32
CA VAL A 252 28.31 -8.23 -10.30
C VAL A 252 26.96 -7.86 -10.91
N PRO A 253 25.85 -7.90 -10.14
CA PRO A 253 24.56 -7.38 -10.60
C PRO A 253 24.63 -5.88 -10.92
N VAL A 254 23.83 -5.40 -11.86
CA VAL A 254 23.64 -3.96 -12.11
C VAL A 254 22.82 -3.37 -10.96
N ALA A 255 23.29 -2.27 -10.39
CA ALA A 255 22.55 -1.54 -9.37
C ALA A 255 21.25 -0.96 -9.97
N SER A 256 20.09 -1.38 -9.46
CA SER A 256 18.77 -1.03 -9.99
C SER A 256 18.58 0.49 -10.15
N ARG A 257 18.26 0.93 -11.38
CA ARG A 257 18.03 2.36 -11.74
C ARG A 257 16.55 2.77 -11.75
N SER A 258 15.62 1.81 -11.74
CA SER A 258 14.16 2.06 -11.73
C SER A 258 13.39 0.80 -11.33
N GLY A 259 13.74 0.25 -10.17
CA GLY A 259 12.94 -0.71 -9.41
C GLY A 259 13.07 -0.36 -7.93
N PRO A 260 12.24 -0.90 -7.02
CA PRO A 260 12.49 -0.73 -5.60
C PRO A 260 13.95 -1.11 -5.35
N ALA A 261 14.73 -0.20 -4.74
CA ALA A 261 16.07 -0.52 -4.26
C ALA A 261 16.00 -1.89 -3.56
N PRO A 262 17.00 -2.78 -3.72
CA PRO A 262 17.00 -4.06 -3.02
C PRO A 262 16.61 -3.78 -1.57
N SER A 263 15.49 -4.37 -1.14
CA SER A 263 15.02 -4.18 0.22
C SER A 263 16.19 -4.56 1.11
N ILE A 264 16.65 -3.63 1.95
CA ILE A 264 17.63 -3.96 2.98
C ILE A 264 16.97 -5.07 3.79
N LYS A 265 17.38 -6.33 3.61
CA LYS A 265 16.80 -7.44 4.34
C LYS A 265 17.51 -7.52 5.67
N TYR A 266 16.92 -6.89 6.67
CA TYR A 266 17.32 -7.03 8.07
C TYR A 266 16.45 -8.12 8.70
N PHE A 267 17.03 -9.17 9.27
CA PHE A 267 16.27 -10.30 9.84
C PHE A 267 16.17 -10.25 11.37
N GLY A 268 16.71 -9.20 11.99
CA GLY A 268 16.82 -9.07 13.43
C GLY A 268 18.19 -9.47 13.96
N LYS A 269 18.26 -9.77 15.26
CA LYS A 269 19.50 -10.06 15.98
C LYS A 269 19.89 -11.53 15.82
N LEU A 270 21.11 -11.80 15.38
CA LEU A 270 21.62 -13.16 15.21
C LEU A 270 21.57 -13.96 16.52
N ILE A 271 20.98 -15.15 16.48
CA ILE A 271 21.02 -16.15 17.55
C ILE A 271 22.18 -17.12 17.29
N GLY A 272 22.28 -17.64 16.06
CA GLY A 272 23.36 -18.52 15.63
C GLY A 272 22.97 -19.38 14.42
N GLU A 273 23.79 -20.36 14.08
CA GLU A 273 23.56 -21.27 12.95
C GLU A 273 23.08 -22.64 13.46
N LEU A 274 22.14 -23.25 12.73
CA LEU A 274 21.73 -24.63 12.96
C LEU A 274 22.83 -25.57 12.47
N PRO A 275 23.42 -26.38 13.34
CA PRO A 275 24.35 -27.42 12.93
C PRO A 275 23.60 -28.58 12.28
N THR A 276 24.23 -29.23 11.31
CA THR A 276 23.67 -30.41 10.65
C THR A 276 23.99 -31.67 11.45
N PHE A 277 23.02 -32.15 12.24
CA PHE A 277 23.13 -33.45 12.92
C PHE A 277 22.50 -34.57 12.10
N ALA A 278 21.35 -34.30 11.46
CA ALA A 278 20.71 -35.23 10.54
C ALA A 278 19.89 -34.47 9.49
N HIS A 279 19.54 -35.18 8.41
CA HIS A 279 18.54 -34.73 7.42
C HIS A 279 18.81 -33.37 6.74
N ASP A 280 20.09 -33.00 6.56
CA ASP A 280 20.53 -31.71 6.00
C ASP A 280 19.91 -30.49 6.70
N VAL A 281 19.57 -30.59 7.99
CA VAL A 281 19.13 -29.42 8.77
C VAL A 281 20.28 -28.43 8.89
N ARG A 282 20.10 -27.25 8.32
CA ARG A 282 21.02 -26.10 8.46
C ARG A 282 20.31 -24.82 8.09
N GLY A 283 20.85 -23.70 8.56
CA GLY A 283 20.31 -22.37 8.34
C GLY A 283 20.79 -21.41 9.41
N THR A 284 20.53 -20.12 9.22
CA THR A 284 20.94 -19.08 10.17
C THR A 284 19.71 -18.53 10.89
N VAL A 285 19.74 -18.49 12.21
CA VAL A 285 18.61 -18.16 13.08
C VAL A 285 18.77 -16.77 13.68
N TYR A 286 17.74 -15.95 13.58
CA TYR A 286 17.66 -14.58 14.07
C TYR A 286 16.46 -14.39 14.99
N ALA A 287 16.60 -13.58 16.02
CA ALA A 287 15.49 -13.01 16.78
C ALA A 287 14.96 -11.80 16.02
N ALA A 288 13.79 -11.93 15.40
CA ALA A 288 13.14 -10.86 14.65
C ALA A 288 12.53 -9.78 15.56
N ASN A 289 11.91 -10.21 16.67
CA ASN A 289 11.41 -9.38 17.77
C ASN A 289 11.41 -10.24 19.06
N GLU A 290 10.60 -9.90 20.07
CA GLU A 290 10.52 -10.67 21.32
C GLU A 290 9.93 -12.08 21.20
N ASN A 291 9.10 -12.37 20.19
CA ASN A 291 8.33 -13.62 20.07
C ASN A 291 8.42 -14.30 18.69
N THR A 292 9.21 -13.76 17.77
CA THR A 292 9.31 -14.25 16.39
C THR A 292 10.77 -14.53 16.05
N VAL A 293 11.00 -15.71 15.49
CA VAL A 293 12.29 -16.17 15.00
C VAL A 293 12.28 -16.17 13.47
N VAL A 294 13.35 -15.68 12.86
CA VAL A 294 13.57 -15.79 11.42
C VAL A 294 14.70 -16.77 11.16
N VAL A 295 14.49 -17.72 10.26
CA VAL A 295 15.54 -18.66 9.82
C VAL A 295 15.83 -18.39 8.35
N THR A 296 17.07 -18.11 7.98
CA THR A 296 17.46 -17.90 6.58
C THR A 296 18.30 -19.06 6.06
N ASN A 297 18.27 -19.25 4.74
CA ASN A 297 19.02 -20.30 4.06
C ASN A 297 18.76 -21.69 4.68
N PHE A 298 17.50 -21.95 5.04
CA PHE A 298 17.07 -23.15 5.71
C PHE A 298 17.00 -24.32 4.73
N TYR A 299 17.67 -25.42 5.08
CA TYR A 299 17.61 -26.70 4.39
C TYR A 299 17.10 -27.76 5.35
N TYR A 300 16.33 -28.69 4.79
CA TYR A 300 15.90 -29.92 5.44
C TYR A 300 15.44 -30.87 4.33
N ASP A 301 15.90 -32.11 4.32
CA ASP A 301 15.66 -33.06 3.21
C ASP A 301 14.20 -33.57 3.11
N GLY A 302 13.41 -33.44 4.18
CA GLY A 302 12.02 -33.90 4.26
C GLY A 302 11.82 -35.38 4.63
N GLU A 303 12.92 -36.15 4.79
CA GLU A 303 12.89 -37.60 4.97
C GLU A 303 12.64 -38.04 6.41
N GLY A 304 12.73 -37.11 7.38
CA GLY A 304 12.45 -37.41 8.78
C GLY A 304 10.98 -37.79 8.99
N PRO A 305 10.65 -38.84 9.77
CA PRO A 305 9.29 -39.40 9.79
C PRO A 305 8.26 -38.51 10.51
N ASP A 306 8.66 -37.70 11.50
CA ASP A 306 7.77 -36.78 12.24
C ASP A 306 8.56 -35.57 12.79
N ALA A 307 9.17 -34.80 11.89
CA ALA A 307 10.03 -33.65 12.21
C ALA A 307 9.24 -32.34 12.36
N HIS A 308 9.60 -31.53 13.35
CA HIS A 308 8.94 -30.27 13.71
C HIS A 308 9.94 -29.22 14.19
N PHE A 309 9.58 -27.93 14.08
CA PHE A 309 10.28 -26.88 14.81
C PHE A 309 10.03 -27.01 16.31
N TRP A 310 11.07 -26.82 17.11
CA TRP A 310 11.07 -27.20 18.52
C TRP A 310 11.83 -26.19 19.37
N VAL A 311 11.29 -25.89 20.55
CA VAL A 311 11.92 -25.05 21.58
C VAL A 311 11.81 -25.71 22.94
N GLY A 312 12.65 -25.32 23.89
CA GLY A 312 12.55 -25.82 25.26
C GLY A 312 13.47 -25.11 26.22
N THR A 313 13.44 -25.54 27.48
CA THR A 313 14.15 -24.91 28.60
C THR A 313 15.34 -25.73 29.11
N THR A 314 15.52 -26.95 28.58
CA THR A 314 16.64 -27.85 28.86
C THR A 314 17.91 -27.44 28.09
N GLU A 315 19.07 -27.99 28.42
CA GLU A 315 20.30 -27.63 27.70
C GLU A 315 20.32 -28.08 26.23
N ARG A 316 19.58 -29.16 25.92
CA ARG A 316 19.43 -29.73 24.57
C ARG A 316 17.98 -30.11 24.30
N PRO A 317 17.59 -30.28 23.02
CA PRO A 317 16.28 -30.82 22.65
C PRO A 317 15.97 -32.16 23.32
N THR A 318 14.74 -32.27 23.84
CA THR A 318 14.19 -33.51 24.42
C THR A 318 12.71 -33.63 24.04
N SER A 319 12.11 -34.78 24.33
CA SER A 319 10.66 -35.01 24.14
C SER A 319 9.78 -34.07 24.96
N ALA A 320 10.30 -33.42 26.01
CA ALA A 320 9.58 -32.46 26.85
C ALA A 320 9.58 -31.03 26.28
N GLY A 321 10.20 -30.79 25.11
CA GLY A 321 10.14 -29.49 24.45
C GLY A 321 8.75 -29.17 23.89
N THR A 322 8.58 -27.94 23.41
CA THR A 322 7.35 -27.41 22.86
C THR A 322 7.50 -27.24 21.35
N GLN A 323 6.46 -27.64 20.63
CA GLN A 323 6.40 -27.50 19.19
C GLN A 323 6.15 -26.03 18.80
N VAL A 324 6.91 -25.53 17.84
CA VAL A 324 6.67 -24.22 17.20
C VAL A 324 5.94 -24.46 15.89
N ALA A 325 4.96 -23.62 15.59
CA ALA A 325 4.27 -23.66 14.31
C ALA A 325 5.25 -23.30 13.18
N ASN A 326 5.05 -23.87 11.99
CA ASN A 326 5.83 -23.53 10.80
C ASN A 326 5.46 -22.12 10.27
N GLU A 327 6.02 -21.73 9.12
CA GLU A 327 5.87 -20.39 8.53
C GLU A 327 4.42 -19.98 8.16
N VAL A 328 3.51 -20.95 8.12
CA VAL A 328 2.07 -20.80 7.84
C VAL A 328 1.21 -21.07 9.09
N GLY A 329 1.82 -21.17 10.27
CA GLY A 329 1.08 -21.42 11.51
C GLY A 329 0.61 -22.87 11.70
N SER A 330 1.11 -23.82 10.91
CA SER A 330 0.76 -25.24 10.98
C SER A 330 1.66 -26.02 11.95
N HIS A 331 1.07 -27.02 12.62
CA HIS A 331 1.75 -27.97 13.50
C HIS A 331 1.93 -29.35 12.83
N GLN A 332 1.76 -29.44 11.52
CA GLN A 332 2.02 -30.67 10.77
C GLN A 332 3.53 -30.92 10.61
N LYS A 333 3.86 -32.17 10.25
CA LYS A 333 5.23 -32.59 9.93
C LYS A 333 5.83 -31.64 8.88
N LEU A 334 7.09 -31.25 9.08
CA LEU A 334 7.84 -30.42 8.15
C LEU A 334 7.99 -31.08 6.77
N ALA A 335 7.78 -30.28 5.73
CA ALA A 335 8.09 -30.62 4.34
C ALA A 335 9.60 -30.44 4.05
N ARG A 336 10.02 -30.77 2.82
CA ARG A 336 11.40 -30.50 2.38
C ARG A 336 11.63 -29.00 2.17
N TYR A 337 12.75 -28.47 2.65
CA TYR A 337 13.18 -27.09 2.45
C TYR A 337 14.51 -27.02 1.69
N ARG A 338 14.66 -26.03 0.80
CA ARG A 338 15.89 -25.79 0.00
C ARG A 338 16.23 -24.31 -0.03
N GLY A 339 17.09 -23.86 0.89
CA GLY A 339 17.51 -22.46 0.97
C GLY A 339 16.37 -21.51 1.29
N ALA A 340 15.35 -21.98 2.01
CA ALA A 340 14.18 -21.19 2.37
C ALA A 340 14.54 -20.11 3.39
N TYR A 341 13.74 -19.06 3.48
CA TYR A 341 13.73 -18.19 4.66
C TYR A 341 12.34 -18.27 5.29
N LEU A 342 12.30 -18.40 6.61
CA LEU A 342 11.11 -18.72 7.39
C LEU A 342 10.89 -17.66 8.45
N VAL A 343 9.63 -17.33 8.71
CA VAL A 343 9.22 -16.45 9.81
C VAL A 343 8.34 -17.25 10.74
N LEU A 344 8.84 -17.57 11.93
CA LEU A 344 8.21 -18.49 12.88
C LEU A 344 7.81 -17.74 14.14
N THR A 345 6.52 -17.75 14.47
CA THR A 345 6.02 -17.15 15.71
C THR A 345 6.03 -18.20 16.82
N LEU A 346 6.58 -17.85 17.98
CA LEU A 346 6.61 -18.70 19.16
C LEU A 346 5.21 -18.93 19.73
N PRO A 347 5.02 -19.98 20.54
CA PRO A 347 3.74 -20.23 21.21
C PRO A 347 3.19 -19.00 21.96
N GLU A 348 1.88 -18.88 22.01
CA GLU A 348 1.19 -17.72 22.56
C GLU A 348 1.68 -17.37 23.98
N GLY A 349 1.92 -16.06 24.21
CA GLY A 349 2.39 -15.55 25.49
C GLY A 349 3.85 -15.89 25.84
N LYS A 350 4.62 -16.53 24.95
CA LYS A 350 6.04 -16.84 25.17
C LYS A 350 6.97 -15.89 24.44
N LYS A 351 8.10 -15.59 25.08
CA LYS A 351 9.22 -14.82 24.51
C LYS A 351 10.36 -15.75 24.12
N ILE A 352 11.21 -15.32 23.20
CA ILE A 352 12.44 -16.04 22.80
C ILE A 352 13.32 -16.32 24.02
N THR A 353 13.39 -15.37 24.96
CA THR A 353 14.17 -15.46 26.20
C THR A 353 13.62 -16.47 27.21
N ASP A 354 12.41 -17.00 27.02
CA ASP A 354 11.86 -18.04 27.87
C ASP A 354 12.45 -19.42 27.55
N PHE A 355 13.17 -19.54 26.42
CA PHE A 355 13.73 -20.79 25.93
C PHE A 355 15.26 -20.74 25.89
N THR A 356 15.88 -21.91 26.00
CA THR A 356 17.34 -22.11 25.98
C THR A 356 17.85 -22.60 24.63
N TYR A 357 16.96 -23.09 23.76
CA TYR A 357 17.30 -23.51 22.39
C TYR A 357 16.12 -23.35 21.42
N PHE A 358 16.46 -23.30 20.15
CA PHE A 358 15.55 -23.45 19.01
C PHE A 358 16.14 -24.47 18.03
N GLY A 359 15.35 -25.37 17.46
CA GLY A 359 15.85 -26.38 16.53
C GLY A 359 14.77 -27.19 15.82
N VAL A 360 15.20 -28.27 15.17
CA VAL A 360 14.34 -29.26 14.51
C VAL A 360 14.42 -30.57 15.29
N TRP A 361 13.27 -31.05 15.77
CA TRP A 361 13.16 -32.29 16.54
C TRP A 361 12.24 -33.27 15.84
N CYS A 362 12.65 -34.53 15.76
CA CYS A 362 11.81 -35.62 15.29
C CYS A 362 11.18 -36.35 16.48
N LYS A 363 9.86 -36.24 16.62
CA LYS A 363 9.13 -36.85 17.75
C LYS A 363 9.18 -38.37 17.68
N GLN A 364 8.97 -38.96 16.50
CA GLN A 364 8.96 -40.40 16.31
C GLN A 364 10.34 -41.04 16.53
N ALA A 365 11.42 -40.39 16.07
CA ALA A 365 12.78 -40.88 16.28
C ALA A 365 13.35 -40.49 17.65
N THR A 366 12.66 -39.63 18.41
CA THR A 366 13.15 -39.00 19.64
C THR A 366 14.55 -38.41 19.47
N ALA A 367 14.76 -37.73 18.34
CA ALA A 367 16.08 -37.31 17.89
C ALA A 367 16.12 -35.83 17.51
N ASP A 368 17.23 -35.19 17.86
CA ASP A 368 17.57 -33.83 17.49
C ASP A 368 18.23 -33.83 16.11
N PHE A 369 17.62 -33.15 15.13
CA PHE A 369 18.18 -33.02 13.79
C PHE A 369 19.09 -31.80 13.65
N GLY A 370 19.03 -30.85 14.58
CA GLY A 370 19.85 -29.66 14.63
C GLY A 370 19.21 -28.60 15.52
N HIS A 371 19.98 -28.03 16.46
CA HIS A 371 19.53 -26.91 17.30
C HIS A 371 20.61 -25.85 17.49
N VAL A 372 20.15 -24.63 17.73
CA VAL A 372 20.96 -23.50 18.16
C VAL A 372 20.62 -23.16 19.61
N LYS A 373 21.64 -22.85 20.42
CA LYS A 373 21.45 -22.38 21.80
C LYS A 373 21.04 -20.91 21.80
N ILE A 374 20.02 -20.58 22.58
CA ILE A 374 19.59 -19.19 22.84
C ILE A 374 20.38 -18.70 24.06
N SER A 375 21.17 -17.65 23.87
CA SER A 375 21.95 -17.06 24.96
C SER A 375 21.05 -16.40 26.00
N ARG A 376 21.32 -16.61 27.29
CA ARG A 376 20.63 -15.91 28.39
C ARG A 376 20.83 -14.38 28.35
N ASN A 377 21.89 -13.93 27.68
CA ASN A 377 22.19 -12.50 27.51
C ASN A 377 21.61 -11.94 26.20
N LEU A 378 20.82 -12.72 25.45
CA LEU A 378 20.15 -12.24 24.26
C LEU A 378 19.11 -11.18 24.68
N THR A 379 19.34 -9.93 24.30
CA THR A 379 18.31 -8.89 24.30
C THR A 379 17.60 -8.93 22.94
N PRO A 380 16.35 -9.44 22.83
CA PRO A 380 15.61 -9.46 21.58
C PRO A 380 15.35 -8.03 21.07
N PRO A 381 15.21 -7.84 19.76
CA PRO A 381 14.85 -6.54 19.23
C PRO A 381 13.44 -6.11 19.64
N ARG A 382 13.25 -4.82 19.91
CA ARG A 382 11.99 -4.23 20.38
C ARG A 382 11.83 -2.79 19.90
N GLU A 383 10.61 -2.31 19.88
CA GLU A 383 10.32 -0.91 19.52
C GLU A 383 11.10 0.07 20.43
N VAL A 384 11.58 1.16 19.85
CA VAL A 384 12.43 2.13 20.55
C VAL A 384 11.78 3.51 20.48
N SER A 385 11.41 4.06 21.64
CA SER A 385 10.98 5.46 21.78
C SER A 385 12.20 6.38 21.67
N LEU A 386 12.09 7.40 20.81
CA LEU A 386 13.06 8.48 20.62
C LEU A 386 12.72 9.71 21.46
N GLY A 387 11.53 9.75 22.08
CA GLY A 387 11.03 10.88 22.85
C GLY A 387 10.18 11.85 22.01
N PRO A 388 9.70 12.95 22.64
CA PRO A 388 8.83 13.92 21.99
C PRO A 388 9.56 14.70 20.91
N LEU A 389 8.84 15.08 19.85
CA LEU A 389 9.33 16.04 18.86
C LEU A 389 9.24 17.45 19.46
N PRO A 390 10.37 18.15 19.69
CA PRO A 390 10.35 19.46 20.32
C PRO A 390 9.87 20.55 19.36
N THR A 391 9.19 21.56 19.90
CA THR A 391 8.71 22.71 19.13
C THR A 391 9.80 23.75 18.95
N TYR A 392 10.23 23.95 17.70
CA TYR A 392 11.13 25.06 17.35
C TYR A 392 10.42 26.14 16.55
N ALA A 393 9.55 25.77 15.60
CA ALA A 393 8.77 26.71 14.80
C ALA A 393 7.46 26.08 14.32
N HIS A 394 6.53 26.92 13.82
CA HIS A 394 5.30 26.48 13.13
C HIS A 394 4.40 25.52 13.94
N GLY A 395 4.44 25.63 15.26
CA GLY A 395 3.64 24.79 16.16
C GLY A 395 3.95 23.29 16.05
N VAL A 396 5.12 22.91 15.53
CA VAL A 396 5.51 21.50 15.40
C VAL A 396 5.69 20.87 16.79
N SER A 397 5.02 19.77 17.09
CA SER A 397 5.24 19.01 18.32
C SER A 397 4.72 17.58 18.20
N SER A 398 5.26 16.65 18.97
CA SER A 398 4.66 15.32 19.16
C SER A 398 4.89 14.82 20.58
N ASP A 399 4.05 13.90 21.06
CA ASP A 399 4.22 13.28 22.38
C ASP A 399 5.40 12.30 22.38
N ASP A 400 5.54 11.52 21.30
CA ASP A 400 6.63 10.57 21.12
C ASP A 400 6.87 10.27 19.63
N VAL A 401 8.10 9.89 19.31
CA VAL A 401 8.48 9.30 18.02
C VAL A 401 9.04 7.91 18.30
N ILE A 402 8.40 6.87 17.78
CA ILE A 402 8.71 5.47 18.09
C ILE A 402 9.20 4.78 16.83
N VAL A 403 10.39 4.17 16.92
CA VAL A 403 10.90 3.26 15.89
C VAL A 403 10.23 1.90 16.07
N LYS A 404 9.34 1.54 15.15
CA LYS A 404 8.56 0.28 15.20
C LYS A 404 9.38 -0.91 14.71
N ASP A 405 10.12 -0.70 13.62
CA ASP A 405 11.04 -1.66 13.03
C ASP A 405 12.15 -0.91 12.28
N PHE A 406 13.02 -1.62 11.55
CA PHE A 406 14.14 -1.01 10.86
C PHE A 406 13.77 -0.03 9.71
N LYS A 407 12.50 0.06 9.33
CA LYS A 407 11.94 0.89 8.25
C LYS A 407 10.80 1.80 8.69
N THR A 408 10.15 1.53 9.80
CA THR A 408 8.87 2.17 10.15
C THR A 408 9.01 3.05 11.40
N LEU A 409 8.52 4.29 11.30
CA LEU A 409 8.42 5.24 12.40
C LEU A 409 6.94 5.53 12.69
N PHE A 410 6.58 5.56 13.97
CA PHE A 410 5.28 5.99 14.47
C PHE A 410 5.44 7.30 15.23
N ILE A 411 4.65 8.31 14.91
CA ILE A 411 4.69 9.63 15.53
C ILE A 411 3.35 9.85 16.21
N LYS A 412 3.39 10.00 17.54
CA LYS A 412 2.20 10.14 18.36
C LYS A 412 1.83 11.61 18.56
N ASN A 413 0.57 11.97 18.33
CA ASN A 413 0.00 13.29 18.57
C ASN A 413 0.75 14.43 17.85
N LEU A 414 1.07 14.24 16.57
CA LEU A 414 1.79 15.21 15.76
C LEU A 414 0.95 16.47 15.54
N LYS A 415 1.53 17.64 15.80
CA LYS A 415 0.98 18.95 15.50
C LYS A 415 1.90 19.69 14.56
N TYR A 416 1.34 20.47 13.65
CA TYR A 416 2.04 21.37 12.72
C TYR A 416 1.02 22.30 12.06
N ASP A 417 1.29 23.61 11.99
CA ASP A 417 0.34 24.59 11.45
C ASP A 417 0.11 24.53 9.93
N GLY A 418 0.94 23.76 9.20
CA GLY A 418 0.86 23.62 7.75
C GLY A 418 1.34 24.86 6.97
N ALA A 419 1.86 25.91 7.62
CA ALA A 419 2.14 27.20 6.98
C ALA A 419 3.51 27.25 6.26
N GLY A 420 4.37 26.25 6.45
CA GLY A 420 5.68 26.19 5.79
C GLY A 420 5.52 25.92 4.29
N PRO A 421 6.10 26.75 3.40
CA PRO A 421 5.85 26.65 1.95
C PRO A 421 6.55 25.46 1.28
N ASP A 422 7.55 24.87 1.95
CA ASP A 422 8.39 23.78 1.41
C ASP A 422 8.82 22.83 2.54
N ALA A 423 7.85 22.44 3.39
CA ALA A 423 8.06 21.61 4.57
C ALA A 423 7.94 20.12 4.26
N PHE A 424 8.88 19.31 4.78
CA PHE A 424 8.96 17.86 4.58
C PHE A 424 9.38 17.14 5.86
N PHE A 425 9.07 15.85 5.94
CA PHE A 425 9.79 14.94 6.83
C PHE A 425 11.16 14.67 6.24
N LEU A 426 12.22 14.95 7.00
CA LEU A 426 13.59 14.68 6.62
C LEU A 426 14.23 13.70 7.60
N VAL A 427 15.00 12.78 7.03
CA VAL A 427 15.94 11.93 7.76
C VAL A 427 17.31 12.09 7.17
N GLY A 428 18.35 11.84 7.95
CA GLY A 428 19.71 11.93 7.44
C GLY A 428 20.72 11.72 8.54
N ARG A 429 21.98 12.00 8.22
CA ARG A 429 23.10 11.85 9.15
C ARG A 429 23.52 13.19 9.73
N GLY A 430 24.10 13.14 10.92
CA GLY A 430 24.42 14.32 11.71
C GLY A 430 23.41 14.57 12.84
N ARG A 431 23.70 15.55 13.70
CA ARG A 431 22.91 15.79 14.92
C ARG A 431 21.64 16.59 14.71
N SER A 432 21.40 17.09 13.49
CA SER A 432 20.26 17.95 13.17
C SER A 432 19.94 17.92 11.68
N PRO A 433 18.66 18.15 11.30
CA PRO A 433 18.21 18.33 9.92
C PRO A 433 19.00 19.37 9.11
N SER A 434 19.15 19.08 7.81
CA SER A 434 19.71 20.00 6.84
C SER A 434 18.96 19.89 5.51
N PRO A 435 19.10 20.86 4.58
CA PRO A 435 18.44 20.81 3.28
C PRO A 435 18.88 19.60 2.41
N ALA A 436 20.03 19.00 2.72
CA ALA A 436 20.54 17.80 2.07
C ALA A 436 19.98 16.49 2.67
N GLY A 437 19.07 16.58 3.63
CA GLY A 437 18.37 15.44 4.21
C GLY A 437 17.54 14.68 3.16
N ILE A 438 17.32 13.39 3.43
CA ILE A 438 16.50 12.52 2.60
C ILE A 438 15.04 12.75 2.97
N LYS A 439 14.22 13.10 1.97
CA LYS A 439 12.77 13.23 2.14
C LYS A 439 12.15 11.87 2.44
N VAL A 440 11.34 11.81 3.49
CA VAL A 440 10.50 10.66 3.83
C VAL A 440 9.08 10.96 3.34
N PRO A 441 8.43 10.03 2.63
CA PRO A 441 7.03 10.18 2.29
C PRO A 441 6.19 10.38 3.54
N ASP A 442 5.18 11.25 3.44
CA ASP A 442 4.19 11.41 4.48
C ASP A 442 3.34 10.15 4.65
N GLU A 443 2.37 10.22 5.56
CA GLU A 443 1.52 9.10 5.90
C GLU A 443 0.64 8.63 4.72
N ARG A 444 0.48 9.45 3.68
CA ARG A 444 -0.23 9.14 2.42
C ARG A 444 0.70 8.64 1.32
N GLY A 445 1.99 8.49 1.63
CA GLY A 445 3.03 8.12 0.67
C GLY A 445 3.46 9.25 -0.26
N SER A 446 3.14 10.51 0.05
CA SER A 446 3.49 11.68 -0.75
C SER A 446 4.86 12.25 -0.37
N LEU A 447 5.63 12.68 -1.37
CA LEU A 447 6.86 13.46 -1.19
C LEU A 447 6.64 14.97 -1.44
N ASP A 448 5.37 15.37 -1.60
CA ASP A 448 4.98 16.77 -1.74
C ASP A 448 5.05 17.49 -0.39
N ARG A 449 4.83 18.81 -0.42
CA ARG A 449 4.82 19.66 0.77
C ARG A 449 3.81 19.12 1.80
N LEU A 450 4.23 19.02 3.05
CA LEU A 450 3.40 18.59 4.17
C LEU A 450 2.19 19.51 4.37
N HIS A 451 1.05 18.89 4.66
CA HIS A 451 -0.15 19.57 5.16
C HIS A 451 -0.04 19.79 6.68
N GLY A 452 -0.98 20.56 7.26
CA GLY A 452 -1.01 20.77 8.70
C GLY A 452 -1.50 19.54 9.47
N TYR A 453 -0.99 19.35 10.68
CA TYR A 453 -1.37 18.26 11.60
C TYR A 453 -1.97 18.85 12.89
N HIS A 454 -3.04 18.24 13.41
CA HIS A 454 -3.83 18.75 14.53
C HIS A 454 -3.88 17.79 15.72
N GLY A 455 -2.77 17.09 15.99
CA GLY A 455 -2.65 16.09 17.05
C GLY A 455 -2.84 14.66 16.52
N ASP A 456 -2.39 14.40 15.30
CA ASP A 456 -2.62 13.16 14.57
C ASP A 456 -1.56 12.10 14.93
N ASP A 457 -1.99 10.85 15.09
CA ASP A 457 -1.08 9.70 15.25
C ASP A 457 -0.76 9.14 13.86
N ILE A 458 0.47 9.34 13.39
CA ILE A 458 0.86 8.94 12.03
C ILE A 458 1.92 7.85 12.02
N THR A 459 1.85 6.96 11.03
CA THR A 459 2.91 5.99 10.73
C THR A 459 3.52 6.33 9.39
N ILE A 460 4.84 6.45 9.33
CA ILE A 460 5.58 6.73 8.10
C ILE A 460 6.66 5.68 7.90
N ARG A 461 7.01 5.46 6.63
CA ARG A 461 7.96 4.43 6.24
C ARG A 461 9.15 5.05 5.52
N LEU A 462 10.35 4.66 5.93
CA LEU A 462 11.58 5.13 5.34
C LEU A 462 11.68 4.73 3.86
N PRO A 463 12.24 5.61 3.01
CA PRO A 463 12.39 5.35 1.58
C PRO A 463 13.12 4.03 1.25
N PRO A 464 12.95 3.50 0.02
CA PRO A 464 13.76 2.38 -0.46
C PRO A 464 15.26 2.64 -0.26
N GLY A 465 15.99 1.63 0.21
CA GLY A 465 17.44 1.75 0.47
C GLY A 465 17.84 2.54 1.73
N VAL A 466 16.90 3.08 2.52
CA VAL A 466 17.21 3.79 3.78
C VAL A 466 16.60 3.07 4.98
N SER A 467 17.38 2.69 5.97
CA SER A 467 16.89 2.13 7.24
C SER A 467 17.16 3.07 8.41
N VAL A 468 16.56 2.77 9.57
CA VAL A 468 16.84 3.51 10.80
C VAL A 468 18.30 3.39 11.26
N PHE A 469 19.02 2.37 10.78
CA PHE A 469 20.46 2.21 11.00
C PHE A 469 21.31 3.18 10.17
N ASP A 470 20.71 3.78 9.12
CA ASP A 470 21.40 4.67 8.20
C ASP A 470 21.25 6.15 8.56
N ILE A 471 20.40 6.48 9.54
CA ILE A 471 20.00 7.85 9.87
C ILE A 471 20.30 8.18 11.34
N ASP A 472 20.69 9.41 11.62
CA ASP A 472 20.96 9.90 12.98
C ASP A 472 19.82 10.78 13.51
N TYR A 473 18.93 11.26 12.64
CA TYR A 473 17.78 12.08 13.03
C TYR A 473 16.54 11.79 12.18
N PHE A 474 15.39 12.13 12.75
CA PHE A 474 14.13 12.34 12.06
C PHE A 474 13.59 13.73 12.45
N GLY A 475 13.14 14.52 11.48
CA GLY A 475 12.62 15.86 11.77
C GLY A 475 11.72 16.43 10.68
N LEU A 476 11.05 17.52 11.04
CA LEU A 476 10.17 18.31 10.18
C LEU A 476 10.93 19.60 9.80
N TYR A 477 11.16 19.81 8.50
CA TYR A 477 12.11 20.81 8.02
C TYR A 477 11.60 21.52 6.77
N CYS A 478 11.80 22.83 6.69
CA CYS A 478 11.51 23.63 5.51
C CYS A 478 12.78 23.82 4.68
N ILE A 479 12.82 23.22 3.49
CA ILE A 479 14.01 23.26 2.61
C ILE A 479 14.21 24.67 2.05
N TYR A 480 13.14 25.29 1.54
CA TYR A 480 13.21 26.63 0.95
C TYR A 480 13.80 27.70 1.88
N TYR A 481 13.42 27.69 3.16
CA TYR A 481 13.95 28.64 4.16
C TYR A 481 15.11 28.10 4.97
N THR A 482 15.52 26.85 4.75
CA THR A 482 16.57 26.17 5.52
C THR A 482 16.31 26.16 7.04
N GLU A 483 15.04 26.04 7.43
CA GLU A 483 14.59 26.14 8.82
C GLU A 483 14.16 24.79 9.40
N ASN A 484 14.60 24.51 10.64
CA ASN A 484 14.26 23.29 11.37
C ASN A 484 13.06 23.53 12.28
N PHE A 485 11.93 22.88 12.00
CA PHE A 485 10.71 23.08 12.78
C PHE A 485 10.66 22.19 14.03
N GLY A 486 11.39 21.07 14.02
CA GLY A 486 11.54 20.14 15.14
C GLY A 486 12.22 18.84 14.69
N HIS A 487 13.04 18.23 15.55
CA HIS A 487 13.65 16.92 15.27
C HIS A 487 13.96 16.12 16.54
N VAL A 488 14.04 14.81 16.37
CA VAL A 488 14.56 13.84 17.34
C VAL A 488 15.80 13.16 16.77
N ASN A 489 16.66 12.68 17.66
CA ASN A 489 17.90 12.00 17.28
C ASN A 489 17.80 10.51 17.60
N LEU A 490 18.27 9.68 16.67
CA LEU A 490 18.40 8.24 16.83
C LEU A 490 19.77 7.93 17.44
N ARG A 491 19.76 7.34 18.63
CA ARG A 491 20.99 6.88 19.30
C ARG A 491 21.36 5.49 18.82
N GLN A 492 22.24 5.44 17.82
CA GLN A 492 22.68 4.21 17.16
C GLN A 492 23.31 3.18 18.12
N ASP A 493 23.92 3.63 19.22
CA ASP A 493 24.55 2.79 20.24
C ASP A 493 23.56 1.93 21.05
N VAL A 494 22.28 2.32 21.08
CA VAL A 494 21.22 1.61 21.83
C VAL A 494 20.10 1.09 20.93
N LEU A 495 20.21 1.26 19.62
CA LEU A 495 19.16 0.94 18.66
C LEU A 495 19.15 -0.58 18.36
N ASN A 496 18.25 -1.31 19.03
CA ASN A 496 18.01 -2.74 18.82
C ASN A 496 16.54 -2.95 18.43
N VAL A 497 16.24 -2.68 17.16
CA VAL A 497 14.87 -2.61 16.63
C VAL A 497 14.46 -3.88 15.88
N PRO A 498 13.16 -4.20 15.82
CA PRO A 498 12.64 -5.34 15.08
C PRO A 498 12.96 -5.32 13.59
N THR A 499 12.91 -6.50 12.99
CA THR A 499 12.71 -6.60 11.54
C THR A 499 11.26 -6.25 11.18
N ASP A 500 11.04 -5.95 9.90
CA ASP A 500 9.71 -5.83 9.34
C ASP A 500 9.12 -7.22 9.09
N ILE A 501 8.48 -7.75 10.12
CA ILE A 501 7.89 -9.10 10.11
C ILE A 501 6.78 -9.20 9.07
N MET A 502 5.99 -8.13 8.88
CA MET A 502 4.88 -8.13 7.93
C MET A 502 5.40 -8.24 6.49
N ALA A 503 6.41 -7.45 6.14
CA ALA A 503 7.06 -7.54 4.83
C ALA A 503 7.74 -8.91 4.62
N LEU A 504 8.36 -9.49 5.66
CA LEU A 504 8.95 -10.83 5.53
C LEU A 504 7.89 -11.93 5.33
N LYS A 505 6.75 -11.85 6.03
CA LYS A 505 5.67 -12.83 5.88
C LYS A 505 4.99 -12.76 4.51
N SER A 506 4.80 -11.55 3.96
CA SER A 506 4.21 -11.38 2.64
C SER A 506 5.09 -11.95 1.52
N GLU A 507 6.41 -11.88 1.65
CA GLU A 507 7.32 -12.47 0.65
C GLU A 507 7.30 -14.02 0.65
N ILE A 508 6.89 -14.68 1.75
CA ILE A 508 6.87 -16.15 1.90
C ILE A 508 5.55 -16.75 1.39
N LEU A 509 4.45 -16.00 1.52
CA LEU A 509 3.12 -16.45 1.14
C LEU A 509 2.94 -16.37 -0.38
N THR A 510 3.14 -17.49 -1.06
CA THR A 510 2.73 -17.64 -2.46
C THR A 510 1.27 -18.07 -2.53
N PHE A 511 0.54 -17.40 -3.41
CA PHE A 511 -0.85 -17.74 -3.71
C PHE A 511 -0.93 -18.32 -5.11
N ASP A 512 -1.21 -19.62 -5.18
CA ASP A 512 -1.24 -20.33 -6.45
C ASP A 512 -2.65 -20.30 -7.09
N ASN A 513 -3.68 -19.97 -6.29
CA ASN A 513 -5.02 -19.65 -6.79
C ASN A 513 -5.24 -18.13 -6.81
N CYS A 514 -5.82 -17.62 -7.89
CA CYS A 514 -6.28 -16.22 -7.97
C CYS A 514 -7.44 -16.06 -8.95
N GLU A 515 -8.43 -15.25 -8.56
CA GLU A 515 -9.56 -14.83 -9.40
C GLU A 515 -9.78 -13.32 -9.36
N ASP A 516 -10.16 -12.76 -10.52
CA ASP A 516 -10.60 -11.37 -10.66
C ASP A 516 -12.11 -11.28 -10.40
N ILE A 517 -12.48 -11.07 -9.12
CA ILE A 517 -13.86 -11.17 -8.63
C ILE A 517 -14.71 -9.99 -9.10
N ILE A 518 -14.14 -8.79 -9.07
CA ILE A 518 -14.73 -7.60 -9.69
C ILE A 518 -13.73 -7.16 -10.76
N PRO A 519 -14.05 -7.34 -12.06
CA PRO A 519 -13.09 -7.16 -13.14
C PRO A 519 -12.33 -5.84 -13.08
N ASP A 520 -10.99 -5.90 -13.05
CA ASP A 520 -10.08 -4.74 -12.93
C ASP A 520 -10.30 -3.86 -11.67
N HIS A 521 -10.96 -4.38 -10.62
CA HIS A 521 -11.25 -3.63 -9.38
C HIS A 521 -10.99 -4.42 -8.11
N LEU A 522 -11.25 -5.72 -8.06
CA LEU A 522 -11.01 -6.54 -6.87
C LEU A 522 -10.61 -7.97 -7.25
N GLN A 523 -9.40 -8.32 -6.85
CA GLN A 523 -8.80 -9.64 -7.03
C GLN A 523 -8.64 -10.35 -5.71
N VAL A 524 -8.86 -11.66 -5.74
CA VAL A 524 -8.76 -12.52 -4.58
C VAL A 524 -7.83 -13.67 -4.90
N SER A 525 -6.70 -13.70 -4.21
CA SER A 525 -5.82 -14.87 -4.18
C SER A 525 -6.06 -15.66 -2.89
N TRP A 526 -5.95 -16.98 -2.94
CA TRP A 526 -6.10 -17.80 -1.72
C TRP A 526 -5.23 -19.05 -1.72
N LYS A 527 -5.01 -19.58 -0.52
CA LYS A 527 -4.33 -20.85 -0.27
C LYS A 527 -4.91 -21.48 1.00
N ILE A 528 -5.23 -22.77 0.94
CA ILE A 528 -5.58 -23.55 2.13
C ILE A 528 -4.30 -24.19 2.67
N ASP A 529 -4.08 -24.08 3.97
CA ASP A 529 -3.00 -24.75 4.68
C ASP A 529 -3.48 -25.29 6.03
N GLY A 530 -3.48 -26.62 6.18
CA GLY A 530 -4.03 -27.28 7.36
C GLY A 530 -5.52 -26.95 7.59
N GLN A 531 -5.82 -26.32 8.72
CA GLN A 531 -7.18 -25.88 9.10
C GLN A 531 -7.44 -24.40 8.82
N ASN A 532 -6.49 -23.68 8.23
CA ASN A 532 -6.60 -22.26 7.93
C ASN A 532 -6.66 -22.03 6.42
N ILE A 533 -7.29 -20.92 6.05
CA ILE A 533 -7.24 -20.36 4.71
C ILE A 533 -6.64 -18.97 4.77
N PHE A 534 -5.76 -18.71 3.81
CA PHE A 534 -5.09 -17.44 3.62
C PHE A 534 -5.70 -16.76 2.40
N PHE A 535 -5.98 -15.47 2.53
CA PHE A 535 -6.47 -14.62 1.46
C PHE A 535 -5.50 -13.47 1.22
N ARG A 536 -5.36 -13.09 -0.05
CA ARG A 536 -4.82 -11.81 -0.47
C ARG A 536 -5.89 -11.09 -1.29
N LEU A 537 -6.32 -9.92 -0.82
CA LEU A 537 -7.21 -9.04 -1.56
C LEU A 537 -6.39 -7.89 -2.13
N ASN A 538 -6.47 -7.73 -3.44
CA ASN A 538 -5.95 -6.54 -4.13
C ASN A 538 -7.15 -5.80 -4.69
N GLY A 539 -7.43 -4.61 -4.17
CA GLY A 539 -8.62 -3.86 -4.53
C GLY A 539 -8.36 -2.38 -4.79
N ARG A 540 -8.91 -1.86 -5.90
CA ARG A 540 -8.87 -0.43 -6.22
C ARG A 540 -9.90 0.31 -5.37
N ALA A 541 -9.42 1.04 -4.38
CA ALA A 541 -10.24 1.80 -3.44
C ALA A 541 -9.50 3.10 -3.11
N ASP A 542 -10.14 4.23 -3.40
CA ASP A 542 -9.65 5.55 -3.01
C ASP A 542 -9.76 5.75 -1.49
N PRO A 543 -9.09 6.77 -0.89
CA PRO A 543 -9.29 7.08 0.51
C PRO A 543 -10.76 7.37 0.80
N GLY A 544 -11.29 6.81 1.90
CA GLY A 544 -12.72 6.84 2.20
C GLY A 544 -13.54 5.75 1.52
N GLN A 545 -12.91 4.77 0.86
CA GLN A 545 -13.56 3.56 0.38
C GLN A 545 -13.08 2.30 1.13
N TYR A 546 -13.96 1.30 1.19
CA TYR A 546 -13.66 -0.04 1.65
C TYR A 546 -13.72 -1.03 0.49
N ILE A 547 -12.95 -2.12 0.63
CA ILE A 547 -13.11 -3.35 -0.14
C ILE A 547 -13.63 -4.45 0.80
N SER A 548 -14.43 -5.37 0.25
CA SER A 548 -14.99 -6.48 1.01
C SER A 548 -15.04 -7.75 0.19
N PHE A 549 -14.78 -8.88 0.84
CA PHE A 549 -14.87 -10.21 0.24
C PHE A 549 -15.22 -11.27 1.30
N GLY A 550 -16.09 -12.20 0.94
CA GLY A 550 -16.33 -13.37 1.77
C GLY A 550 -17.42 -14.30 1.26
N ILE A 551 -17.97 -15.10 2.17
CA ILE A 551 -18.89 -16.19 1.86
C ILE A 551 -20.32 -15.69 1.82
N SER A 552 -21.04 -16.06 0.78
CA SER A 552 -22.41 -15.64 0.59
C SER A 552 -23.36 -16.22 1.64
N GLY A 553 -24.39 -15.46 1.98
CA GLY A 553 -25.52 -15.88 2.81
C GLY A 553 -26.22 -17.16 2.36
N LYS A 554 -26.19 -17.46 1.06
CA LYS A 554 -26.73 -18.68 0.46
C LYS A 554 -25.60 -19.44 -0.24
N ARG A 555 -25.59 -20.76 -0.11
CA ARG A 555 -24.48 -21.59 -0.62
C ARG A 555 -24.44 -21.67 -2.15
N ASP A 556 -25.61 -21.59 -2.78
CA ASP A 556 -25.84 -21.83 -4.22
C ASP A 556 -25.91 -20.55 -5.06
N ARG A 557 -26.00 -19.38 -4.44
CA ARG A 557 -26.11 -18.09 -5.15
C ARG A 557 -25.61 -16.93 -4.32
N THR A 558 -25.11 -15.90 -5.00
CA THR A 558 -24.69 -14.65 -4.37
C THR A 558 -25.88 -13.96 -3.69
N SER A 559 -25.76 -13.79 -2.39
CA SER A 559 -26.73 -13.21 -1.46
C SER A 559 -25.97 -12.50 -0.34
N MET A 560 -26.24 -11.21 -0.18
CA MET A 560 -25.69 -10.38 0.90
C MET A 560 -26.30 -10.75 2.25
N ASP A 561 -27.61 -10.99 2.29
CA ASP A 561 -28.33 -11.29 3.53
C ASP A 561 -27.81 -12.61 4.15
N GLY A 562 -27.29 -12.50 5.36
CA GLY A 562 -26.64 -13.54 6.13
C GLY A 562 -25.23 -13.90 5.69
N ALA A 563 -24.53 -13.07 4.90
CA ALA A 563 -23.15 -13.32 4.47
C ALA A 563 -22.12 -13.02 5.57
N ASP A 564 -20.93 -13.62 5.45
CA ASP A 564 -19.76 -13.46 6.33
C ASP A 564 -18.63 -12.91 5.44
N VAL A 565 -18.14 -11.71 5.74
CA VAL A 565 -17.16 -11.00 4.90
C VAL A 565 -16.06 -10.33 5.69
N ALA A 566 -14.85 -10.40 5.14
CA ALA A 566 -13.76 -9.52 5.54
C ALA A 566 -13.95 -8.15 4.89
N VAL A 567 -13.86 -7.08 5.70
CA VAL A 567 -13.89 -5.69 5.23
C VAL A 567 -12.54 -5.04 5.52
N ALA A 568 -11.92 -4.49 4.47
CA ALA A 568 -10.68 -3.73 4.58
C ALA A 568 -10.85 -2.31 4.07
N TYR A 569 -10.33 -1.33 4.79
CA TYR A 569 -10.34 0.07 4.39
C TYR A 569 -9.08 0.79 4.86
N TYR A 570 -8.68 1.83 4.14
CA TYR A 570 -7.58 2.68 4.53
C TYR A 570 -8.07 3.76 5.50
N ASP A 571 -7.56 3.75 6.74
CA ASP A 571 -7.83 4.81 7.71
C ASP A 571 -6.83 5.95 7.48
N GLU A 572 -7.30 7.09 6.95
CA GLU A 572 -6.43 8.23 6.65
C GLU A 572 -5.81 8.85 7.91
N LYS A 573 -6.48 8.77 9.07
CA LYS A 573 -5.97 9.39 10.30
C LYS A 573 -4.81 8.57 10.86
N MET A 574 -4.96 7.25 10.87
CA MET A 574 -3.95 6.33 11.40
C MET A 574 -2.91 5.92 10.34
N SER A 575 -3.23 6.17 9.06
CA SER A 575 -2.45 5.78 7.88
C SER A 575 -2.06 4.32 7.84
N LEU A 576 -3.08 3.50 8.08
CA LEU A 576 -2.97 2.05 8.03
C LEU A 576 -4.25 1.44 7.49
N VAL A 577 -4.10 0.29 6.85
CA VAL A 577 -5.25 -0.50 6.41
C VAL A 577 -5.81 -1.23 7.63
N ILE A 578 -7.08 -0.95 7.93
CA ILE A 578 -7.85 -1.66 8.95
C ILE A 578 -8.53 -2.85 8.27
N LEU A 579 -8.49 -4.01 8.93
CA LEU A 579 -9.19 -5.22 8.53
C LEU A 579 -10.11 -5.66 9.67
N LYS A 580 -11.38 -5.94 9.35
CA LYS A 580 -12.38 -6.40 10.33
C LYS A 580 -13.30 -7.46 9.74
N ASP A 581 -13.72 -8.37 10.60
CA ASP A 581 -14.75 -9.37 10.31
C ASP A 581 -16.16 -8.78 10.40
N TYR A 582 -17.02 -9.11 9.44
CA TYR A 582 -18.38 -8.59 9.33
C TYR A 582 -19.40 -9.67 8.99
N TYR A 583 -20.45 -9.70 9.82
CA TYR A 583 -21.69 -10.38 9.55
C TYR A 583 -22.73 -9.45 8.92
N LEU A 584 -23.22 -9.83 7.75
CA LEU A 584 -24.17 -9.06 6.96
C LEU A 584 -25.60 -9.56 7.22
N GLU A 585 -26.17 -9.27 8.39
CA GLU A 585 -27.50 -9.76 8.78
C GLU A 585 -28.61 -9.36 7.78
N SER A 586 -28.58 -8.10 7.35
CA SER A 586 -29.54 -7.53 6.39
C SER A 586 -28.93 -6.33 5.66
N LYS A 587 -29.62 -5.82 4.63
CA LYS A 587 -29.20 -4.63 3.84
C LYS A 587 -29.36 -3.29 4.58
N ALA A 588 -29.41 -3.30 5.91
CA ALA A 588 -29.51 -2.11 6.76
C ALA A 588 -28.12 -1.68 7.27
N GLN A 589 -27.98 -0.40 7.61
CA GLN A 589 -26.76 0.12 8.22
C GLN A 589 -26.58 -0.47 9.61
N CYS A 590 -25.33 -0.65 10.05
CA CYS A 590 -25.08 -1.10 11.41
C CYS A 590 -25.68 -0.16 12.46
N SER A 591 -26.62 -0.65 13.25
CA SER A 591 -27.20 0.07 14.38
C SER A 591 -27.22 -0.81 15.63
N SER A 592 -26.82 -0.24 16.77
CA SER A 592 -26.84 -0.92 18.08
C SER A 592 -28.21 -1.44 18.50
N ALA A 593 -29.30 -0.88 17.97
CA ALA A 593 -30.66 -1.28 18.33
C ALA A 593 -31.21 -2.43 17.46
N ASN A 594 -30.77 -2.53 16.21
CA ASN A 594 -31.51 -3.25 15.16
C ASN A 594 -30.64 -4.11 14.23
N GLY A 595 -29.33 -4.24 14.48
CA GLY A 595 -28.44 -5.06 13.64
C GLY A 595 -28.17 -4.43 12.27
N GLY A 596 -27.90 -5.26 11.26
CA GLY A 596 -27.55 -4.82 9.89
C GLY A 596 -26.19 -5.31 9.41
N VAL A 597 -25.46 -4.47 8.67
CA VAL A 597 -24.10 -4.77 8.21
C VAL A 597 -23.09 -4.36 9.28
N CYS A 598 -22.67 -5.29 10.13
CA CYS A 598 -21.94 -4.95 11.36
C CYS A 598 -20.65 -5.75 11.53
N PRO A 599 -19.64 -5.18 12.22
CA PRO A 599 -18.53 -5.98 12.72
C PRO A 599 -19.04 -7.01 13.73
N ASP A 600 -18.48 -8.21 13.70
CA ASP A 600 -18.94 -9.36 14.50
C ASP A 600 -18.90 -9.10 16.01
N GLU A 601 -17.84 -8.43 16.47
CA GLU A 601 -17.65 -8.04 17.88
C GLU A 601 -18.80 -7.20 18.44
N ARG A 602 -19.57 -6.53 17.57
CA ARG A 602 -20.70 -5.68 17.99
C ARG A 602 -21.96 -6.49 18.33
N PHE A 603 -22.09 -7.70 17.81
CA PHE A 603 -23.27 -8.57 17.97
C PHE A 603 -22.95 -9.94 18.57
N GLY A 604 -21.92 -10.01 19.42
CA GLY A 604 -21.59 -11.19 20.21
C GLY A 604 -20.73 -12.24 19.50
N GLY A 605 -20.26 -11.94 18.29
CA GLY A 605 -19.23 -12.71 17.60
C GLY A 605 -17.82 -12.20 17.92
N LYS A 606 -16.81 -12.76 17.26
CA LYS A 606 -15.39 -12.40 17.37
C LYS A 606 -14.85 -11.96 16.01
N ASN A 607 -13.73 -11.25 16.04
CA ASN A 607 -12.94 -11.03 14.84
C ASN A 607 -12.02 -12.23 14.64
N ASP A 608 -12.36 -13.12 13.70
CA ASP A 608 -11.62 -14.35 13.44
C ASP A 608 -10.54 -14.17 12.35
N LEU A 609 -10.38 -12.93 11.86
CA LEU A 609 -9.36 -12.56 10.89
C LEU A 609 -8.04 -12.20 11.58
N THR A 610 -6.95 -12.79 11.11
CA THR A 610 -5.59 -12.39 11.47
C THR A 610 -4.94 -11.66 10.30
N LEU A 611 -4.68 -10.37 10.47
CA LEU A 611 -3.93 -9.56 9.49
C LEU A 611 -2.46 -10.01 9.44
N ILE A 612 -1.96 -10.30 8.24
CA ILE A 612 -0.57 -10.76 8.01
C ILE A 612 0.28 -9.62 7.43
N SER A 613 -0.23 -8.96 6.40
CA SER A 613 0.38 -7.76 5.82
C SER A 613 -0.66 -6.88 5.17
N SER A 614 -0.40 -5.59 5.10
CA SER A 614 -1.20 -4.68 4.30
C SER A 614 -0.32 -3.59 3.70
N GLU A 615 -0.71 -3.13 2.51
CA GLU A 615 -0.12 -1.99 1.84
C GLU A 615 -1.25 -1.17 1.22
N TYR A 616 -1.16 0.14 1.36
CA TYR A 616 -1.97 1.06 0.57
C TYR A 616 -1.06 1.87 -0.33
N ARG A 617 -1.23 1.74 -1.66
CA ARG A 617 -0.38 2.42 -2.63
C ARG A 617 -1.14 2.73 -3.91
N ASN A 618 -1.04 3.97 -4.37
CA ASN A 618 -1.62 4.42 -5.65
C ASN A 618 -3.12 4.11 -5.80
N GLY A 619 -3.91 4.18 -4.73
CA GLY A 619 -5.34 3.86 -4.77
C GLY A 619 -5.66 2.36 -4.79
N ILE A 620 -4.69 1.51 -4.44
CA ILE A 620 -4.85 0.07 -4.29
C ILE A 620 -4.63 -0.29 -2.82
N ILE A 621 -5.62 -0.95 -2.22
CA ILE A 621 -5.49 -1.66 -0.95
C ILE A 621 -5.06 -3.09 -1.28
N GLU A 622 -3.86 -3.47 -0.85
CA GLU A 622 -3.42 -4.85 -0.77
C GLU A 622 -3.50 -5.30 0.70
N VAL A 623 -4.23 -6.37 0.97
CA VAL A 623 -4.32 -6.96 2.32
C VAL A 623 -4.19 -8.46 2.25
N VAL A 624 -3.31 -9.01 3.09
CA VAL A 624 -3.10 -10.44 3.28
C VAL A 624 -3.53 -10.80 4.69
N TYR A 625 -4.42 -11.78 4.81
CA TYR A 625 -4.94 -12.22 6.09
C TYR A 625 -5.23 -13.72 6.10
N SER A 626 -5.39 -14.29 7.29
CA SER A 626 -5.82 -15.67 7.49
C SER A 626 -7.05 -15.77 8.37
N ARG A 627 -7.83 -16.83 8.16
CA ARG A 627 -8.90 -17.27 9.07
C ARG A 627 -8.97 -18.80 9.14
N PRO A 628 -9.49 -19.38 10.22
CA PRO A 628 -9.85 -20.80 10.23
C PRO A 628 -10.89 -21.15 9.16
N LEU A 629 -10.82 -22.36 8.59
CA LEU A 629 -11.82 -22.89 7.66
C LEU A 629 -13.20 -23.05 8.32
N ALA A 630 -13.21 -23.31 9.62
CA ALA A 630 -14.40 -23.36 10.45
C ALA A 630 -14.07 -22.70 11.78
N THR A 631 -14.94 -21.81 12.24
CA THR A 631 -14.83 -21.15 13.54
C THR A 631 -15.93 -21.69 14.46
N ASN A 632 -15.84 -21.38 15.75
CA ASN A 632 -16.89 -21.70 16.72
C ASN A 632 -17.83 -20.51 16.95
N ASP A 633 -17.90 -19.60 15.98
CA ASP A 633 -18.76 -18.42 15.99
C ASP A 633 -20.07 -18.71 15.25
N ASN A 634 -21.19 -18.22 15.78
CA ASN A 634 -22.50 -18.38 15.15
C ASN A 634 -22.72 -17.40 13.99
N ASN A 635 -21.93 -16.33 13.90
CA ASN A 635 -22.01 -15.32 12.85
C ASN A 635 -21.16 -15.69 11.63
N ASP A 636 -20.21 -16.62 11.78
CA ASP A 636 -19.34 -17.06 10.72
C ASP A 636 -19.91 -18.18 9.86
N LYS A 637 -19.43 -18.24 8.63
CA LYS A 637 -19.67 -19.37 7.73
C LYS A 637 -18.43 -20.21 7.56
N ASN A 638 -18.62 -21.51 7.66
CA ASN A 638 -17.57 -22.46 7.30
C ASN A 638 -17.19 -22.32 5.82
N ILE A 639 -15.89 -22.25 5.56
CA ILE A 639 -15.30 -22.34 4.23
C ILE A 639 -14.95 -23.81 3.98
N PRO A 640 -15.72 -24.52 3.14
CA PRO A 640 -15.43 -25.92 2.89
C PRO A 640 -14.14 -26.05 2.07
N ALA A 641 -13.25 -26.96 2.50
CA ALA A 641 -12.03 -27.29 1.75
C ALA A 641 -12.31 -28.06 0.44
N SER A 642 -13.58 -28.31 0.10
CA SER A 642 -13.96 -28.91 -1.18
C SER A 642 -15.39 -28.52 -1.56
N GLY A 643 -15.64 -28.48 -2.86
CA GLY A 643 -16.94 -28.16 -3.43
C GLY A 643 -17.18 -26.66 -3.58
N ASP A 644 -18.16 -26.35 -4.41
CA ASP A 644 -18.44 -24.98 -4.81
C ASP A 644 -19.13 -24.21 -3.69
N THR A 645 -18.66 -22.98 -3.48
CA THR A 645 -19.20 -22.05 -2.49
C THR A 645 -19.46 -20.71 -3.14
N ALA A 646 -20.69 -20.22 -3.04
CA ALA A 646 -21.02 -18.88 -3.51
C ALA A 646 -20.34 -17.81 -2.66
N ILE A 647 -19.78 -16.80 -3.32
CA ILE A 647 -19.10 -15.66 -2.68
C ILE A 647 -19.88 -14.36 -2.88
N VAL A 648 -19.53 -13.36 -2.07
CA VAL A 648 -19.94 -11.97 -2.20
C VAL A 648 -18.71 -11.07 -2.13
N ALA A 649 -18.70 -10.00 -2.92
CA ALA A 649 -17.67 -8.97 -2.83
C ALA A 649 -18.22 -7.61 -3.26
N ALA A 650 -17.67 -6.55 -2.67
CA ALA A 650 -18.07 -5.18 -3.00
C ALA A 650 -16.99 -4.15 -2.65
N ILE A 651 -17.04 -3.01 -3.35
CA ILE A 651 -16.29 -1.80 -3.04
C ILE A 651 -17.29 -0.67 -2.82
N GLY A 652 -17.18 0.04 -1.70
CA GLY A 652 -18.12 1.08 -1.31
C GLY A 652 -17.47 2.19 -0.51
N ALA A 653 -18.21 3.26 -0.28
CA ALA A 653 -17.76 4.34 0.58
C ALA A 653 -17.79 3.93 2.06
N TRP A 654 -16.93 4.53 2.87
CA TRP A 654 -16.86 4.35 4.32
C TRP A 654 -16.85 5.72 4.99
N SER A 655 -17.60 5.88 6.09
CA SER A 655 -17.64 7.13 6.84
C SER A 655 -17.96 6.89 8.31
N ASP A 656 -17.30 7.62 9.20
CA ASP A 656 -17.54 7.65 10.66
C ASP A 656 -17.68 6.28 11.33
N GLY A 657 -16.80 5.33 11.01
CA GLY A 657 -16.83 4.02 11.65
C GLY A 657 -17.87 3.06 11.05
N ILE A 658 -18.47 3.38 9.90
CA ILE A 658 -19.53 2.56 9.28
C ILE A 658 -19.34 2.42 7.77
N VAL A 659 -19.49 1.18 7.26
CA VAL A 659 -19.45 0.85 5.82
C VAL A 659 -20.73 1.32 5.18
N LEU A 660 -20.65 2.18 4.16
CA LEU A 660 -21.80 2.68 3.44
C LEU A 660 -22.22 1.73 2.31
N LYS A 661 -23.44 1.93 1.81
CA LYS A 661 -23.98 1.14 0.71
C LYS A 661 -23.10 1.29 -0.55
N HIS A 662 -22.57 0.17 -1.03
CA HIS A 662 -21.92 0.09 -2.34
C HIS A 662 -22.95 0.19 -3.48
N THR A 663 -22.63 0.90 -4.56
CA THR A 663 -23.55 1.12 -5.69
C THR A 663 -22.99 0.66 -7.03
N LYS A 664 -21.67 0.74 -7.22
CA LYS A 664 -21.02 0.55 -8.51
C LYS A 664 -20.35 -0.82 -8.64
N TYR A 665 -19.49 -1.16 -7.68
CA TYR A 665 -18.62 -2.33 -7.73
C TYR A 665 -19.11 -3.38 -6.75
N LEU A 666 -19.77 -4.40 -7.27
CA LEU A 666 -20.27 -5.54 -6.50
C LEU A 666 -20.36 -6.78 -7.40
N THR A 667 -20.35 -7.96 -6.77
CA THR A 667 -20.71 -9.22 -7.42
C THR A 667 -22.19 -9.20 -7.82
N ARG A 668 -22.47 -9.05 -9.12
CA ARG A 668 -23.84 -9.03 -9.66
C ARG A 668 -24.35 -10.42 -10.02
N ASP A 669 -23.47 -11.24 -10.58
CA ASP A 669 -23.74 -12.63 -10.93
C ASP A 669 -23.28 -13.56 -9.81
N THR A 670 -23.83 -14.77 -9.78
CA THR A 670 -23.36 -15.81 -8.86
C THR A 670 -21.96 -16.25 -9.26
N ILE A 671 -20.99 -16.03 -8.37
CA ILE A 671 -19.63 -16.55 -8.49
C ILE A 671 -19.48 -17.71 -7.51
N LEU A 672 -19.12 -18.88 -8.02
CA LEU A 672 -18.87 -20.09 -7.25
C LEU A 672 -17.37 -20.36 -7.22
N ILE A 673 -16.79 -20.44 -6.02
CA ILE A 673 -15.39 -20.79 -5.82
C ILE A 673 -15.29 -22.13 -5.11
N ASN A 674 -14.48 -23.02 -5.65
CA ASN A 674 -14.01 -24.20 -4.94
C ASN A 674 -12.63 -23.89 -4.33
N PHE A 675 -12.60 -23.58 -3.03
CA PHE A 675 -11.37 -23.12 -2.38
C PHE A 675 -10.27 -24.18 -2.32
N GLY A 676 -10.63 -25.47 -2.33
CA GLY A 676 -9.66 -26.58 -2.34
C GLY A 676 -9.31 -27.11 -3.74
N ARG A 677 -9.64 -26.37 -4.80
CA ARG A 677 -9.31 -26.77 -6.16
C ARG A 677 -7.79 -26.77 -6.41
N PRO A 678 -7.32 -27.54 -7.43
CA PRO A 678 -5.94 -27.43 -7.90
C PRO A 678 -5.60 -25.99 -8.30
N PRO A 679 -4.36 -25.53 -8.08
CA PRO A 679 -3.96 -24.16 -8.35
C PRO A 679 -4.29 -23.64 -9.75
N VAL A 680 -5.03 -22.55 -9.82
CA VAL A 680 -5.27 -21.78 -11.05
C VAL A 680 -5.20 -20.29 -10.74
N ASN A 681 -4.29 -19.58 -11.43
CA ASN A 681 -4.16 -18.13 -11.34
C ASN A 681 -4.69 -17.47 -12.61
N GLN A 682 -5.80 -16.72 -12.47
CA GLN A 682 -6.46 -16.00 -13.55
C GLN A 682 -6.34 -14.48 -13.43
N CYS A 683 -5.62 -13.98 -12.41
CA CYS A 683 -5.51 -12.56 -12.16
C CYS A 683 -4.47 -11.91 -13.06
N LEU A 684 -4.84 -10.79 -13.67
CA LEU A 684 -3.93 -9.87 -14.34
C LEU A 684 -3.63 -8.70 -13.39
N PRO A 685 -2.49 -7.99 -13.50
CA PRO A 685 -2.27 -6.81 -12.67
C PRO A 685 -3.41 -5.79 -12.81
N LEU A 686 -3.93 -5.30 -11.68
CA LEU A 686 -4.93 -4.23 -11.67
C LEU A 686 -4.38 -2.99 -12.37
N SER A 687 -5.23 -2.30 -13.14
CA SER A 687 -4.82 -1.09 -13.82
C SER A 687 -4.58 0.06 -12.83
N ASN A 688 -3.47 0.80 -12.97
CA ASN A 688 -3.16 2.00 -12.18
C ASN A 688 -4.00 3.23 -12.62
N ARG A 689 -5.17 3.02 -13.19
CA ARG A 689 -6.05 4.12 -13.60
C ARG A 689 -6.77 4.62 -12.35
N ARG A 690 -6.72 5.93 -12.10
CA ARG A 690 -7.79 6.53 -11.30
C ARG A 690 -9.06 6.36 -12.10
N ASP A 691 -10.13 5.91 -11.45
CA ASP A 691 -11.43 6.03 -12.09
C ASP A 691 -11.61 7.49 -12.52
N PRO A 692 -12.12 7.75 -13.72
CA PRO A 692 -12.41 9.11 -14.13
C PRO A 692 -13.23 9.74 -13.01
N ALA A 693 -12.72 10.82 -12.41
CA ALA A 693 -13.48 11.59 -11.44
C ALA A 693 -14.84 11.83 -12.07
N VAL A 694 -15.92 11.32 -11.43
CA VAL A 694 -17.18 11.11 -12.14
C VAL A 694 -17.58 12.41 -12.84
N ALA A 695 -17.46 12.38 -14.17
CA ALA A 695 -17.50 13.56 -15.00
C ALA A 695 -18.98 13.87 -15.25
N GLY A 696 -19.53 14.77 -14.45
CA GLY A 696 -20.90 15.24 -14.60
C GLY A 696 -21.14 16.45 -13.70
N GLN A 697 -21.85 17.46 -14.23
CA GLN A 697 -22.35 18.52 -13.37
C GLN A 697 -23.35 17.93 -12.37
N PRO A 698 -23.35 18.39 -11.10
CA PRO A 698 -24.34 17.96 -10.14
C PRO A 698 -25.75 18.31 -10.63
N PHE A 699 -26.73 17.47 -10.28
CA PHE A 699 -28.12 17.86 -10.39
C PHE A 699 -28.32 19.17 -9.61
N ALA A 700 -28.97 20.14 -10.26
CA ALA A 700 -29.16 21.46 -9.68
C ALA A 700 -29.86 21.35 -8.32
N ALA A 701 -29.16 21.79 -7.25
CA ALA A 701 -29.67 21.73 -5.89
C ALA A 701 -31.05 22.40 -5.79
N ARG A 702 -32.03 21.64 -5.31
CA ARG A 702 -33.43 22.06 -5.26
C ARG A 702 -33.72 22.84 -3.99
N LYS A 703 -34.64 23.80 -4.07
CA LYS A 703 -35.09 24.59 -2.92
C LYS A 703 -36.61 24.58 -2.87
N VAL A 704 -37.17 24.23 -1.72
CA VAL A 704 -38.62 24.31 -1.49
C VAL A 704 -38.90 25.52 -0.61
N LYS A 705 -39.62 26.49 -1.19
CA LYS A 705 -40.02 27.75 -0.56
C LYS A 705 -41.54 27.90 -0.61
N ASN A 706 -42.10 28.79 0.22
CA ASN A 706 -43.51 29.21 0.15
C ASN A 706 -44.53 28.05 0.28
N THR A 707 -44.21 27.02 1.07
CA THR A 707 -45.14 25.95 1.44
C THR A 707 -45.15 25.79 2.95
N ASN A 708 -46.28 25.36 3.51
CA ASN A 708 -46.41 24.95 4.90
C ASN A 708 -46.51 23.41 5.04
N LYS A 709 -46.49 22.67 3.93
CA LYS A 709 -46.61 21.21 3.92
C LYS A 709 -45.44 20.56 3.18
N PHE A 710 -44.83 19.57 3.83
CA PHE A 710 -43.73 18.77 3.31
C PHE A 710 -44.09 17.29 3.37
N THR A 711 -44.02 16.60 2.23
CA THR A 711 -44.19 15.15 2.16
C THR A 711 -42.83 14.49 1.96
N ALA A 712 -42.40 13.71 2.95
CA ALA A 712 -41.12 13.01 3.00
C ALA A 712 -41.27 11.53 2.63
N GLN A 713 -40.57 11.11 1.58
CA GLN A 713 -40.58 9.76 1.01
C GLN A 713 -39.14 9.26 0.85
N ILE A 714 -38.95 7.96 0.67
CA ILE A 714 -37.63 7.39 0.40
C ILE A 714 -37.39 7.30 -1.11
N GLY A 715 -36.15 7.38 -1.56
CA GLY A 715 -35.80 7.18 -2.96
C GLY A 715 -34.28 7.09 -3.16
N PRO A 716 -33.82 6.86 -4.40
CA PRO A 716 -32.40 6.74 -4.71
C PRO A 716 -31.67 8.07 -4.51
N THR A 717 -30.35 7.99 -4.37
CA THR A 717 -29.47 9.15 -4.14
C THR A 717 -29.15 9.95 -5.41
N GLY A 718 -29.58 9.53 -6.61
CA GLY A 718 -29.29 10.26 -7.84
C GLY A 718 -27.90 9.98 -8.44
N GLY A 719 -27.36 8.77 -8.23
CA GLY A 719 -26.04 8.38 -8.74
C GLY A 719 -24.92 9.31 -8.26
N SER A 720 -23.91 9.52 -9.10
CA SER A 720 -22.81 10.43 -8.76
C SER A 720 -23.20 11.90 -8.80
N LYS A 721 -24.28 12.28 -9.50
CA LYS A 721 -24.70 13.68 -9.71
C LYS A 721 -25.64 14.19 -8.61
N GLY A 722 -26.18 13.30 -7.78
CA GLY A 722 -27.17 13.62 -6.74
C GLY A 722 -26.57 13.90 -5.37
N TYR A 723 -26.96 13.11 -4.36
CA TYR A 723 -26.71 13.33 -2.94
C TYR A 723 -25.26 13.74 -2.65
N VAL A 724 -24.28 12.93 -3.07
CA VAL A 724 -22.86 13.14 -2.77
C VAL A 724 -22.35 14.49 -3.27
N LYS A 725 -22.69 14.88 -4.50
CA LYS A 725 -22.25 16.18 -5.05
C LYS A 725 -23.05 17.36 -4.51
N ILE A 726 -24.29 17.16 -4.08
CA ILE A 726 -25.13 18.22 -3.48
C ILE A 726 -24.67 18.51 -2.05
N THR A 727 -24.36 17.46 -1.28
CA THR A 727 -24.07 17.56 0.15
C THR A 727 -22.59 17.62 0.49
N GLY A 728 -21.73 17.08 -0.39
CA GLY A 728 -20.33 16.82 -0.09
C GLY A 728 -20.13 15.63 0.87
N GLN A 729 -21.19 14.86 1.13
CA GLN A 729 -21.19 13.73 2.06
C GLN A 729 -21.59 12.44 1.34
N GLU A 730 -20.93 11.34 1.67
CA GLU A 730 -21.28 10.02 1.15
C GLU A 730 -22.61 9.56 1.74
N GLY A 731 -23.55 9.18 0.87
CA GLY A 731 -24.92 8.81 1.26
C GLY A 731 -25.15 7.30 1.33
N TRP A 732 -26.16 6.85 2.06
CA TRP A 732 -26.51 5.43 2.24
C TRP A 732 -27.20 4.78 1.03
N GLY A 733 -26.98 5.28 -0.20
CA GLY A 733 -27.61 4.79 -1.44
C GLY A 733 -29.15 4.79 -1.47
N ILE A 734 -29.79 5.42 -0.49
CA ILE A 734 -31.16 5.97 -0.48
C ILE A 734 -31.11 7.33 0.24
N ALA A 735 -32.07 8.20 -0.04
CA ALA A 735 -32.17 9.53 0.56
C ALA A 735 -33.64 9.95 0.71
N TRP A 736 -33.86 11.02 1.48
CA TRP A 736 -35.15 11.68 1.62
C TRP A 736 -35.52 12.45 0.36
N TRP A 737 -36.69 12.14 -0.17
CA TRP A 737 -37.35 12.86 -1.24
C TRP A 737 -38.47 13.71 -0.63
N ILE A 738 -38.35 15.04 -0.72
CA ILE A 738 -39.35 15.96 -0.18
C ILE A 738 -40.14 16.58 -1.32
N ASN A 739 -41.47 16.43 -1.29
CA ASN A 739 -42.38 16.88 -2.35
C ASN A 739 -41.95 16.37 -3.75
N GLY A 740 -41.42 15.14 -3.80
CA GLY A 740 -40.92 14.51 -5.02
C GLY A 740 -39.62 15.11 -5.57
N GLN A 741 -38.86 15.87 -4.77
CA GLN A 741 -37.53 16.37 -5.12
C GLN A 741 -36.48 15.63 -4.28
N LEU A 742 -35.33 15.30 -4.88
CA LEU A 742 -34.20 14.69 -4.17
C LEU A 742 -33.57 15.73 -3.23
N ILE A 743 -33.59 15.45 -1.93
CA ILE A 743 -32.99 16.23 -0.84
C ILE A 743 -32.98 17.77 -1.02
N PRO A 744 -34.14 18.43 -1.26
CA PRO A 744 -34.17 19.87 -1.44
C PRO A 744 -33.85 20.63 -0.14
N GLU A 745 -33.17 21.78 -0.26
CA GLU A 745 -33.06 22.75 0.85
C GLU A 745 -34.46 23.31 1.17
N LEU A 746 -34.92 23.12 2.41
CA LEU A 746 -36.24 23.59 2.85
C LEU A 746 -36.12 24.98 3.46
N HIS A 747 -37.02 25.90 3.13
CA HIS A 747 -37.06 27.24 3.72
C HIS A 747 -38.29 27.36 4.62
N VAL A 748 -38.05 27.57 5.91
CA VAL A 748 -39.08 27.76 6.94
C VAL A 748 -38.88 29.10 7.64
N VAL A 749 -39.94 29.63 8.25
CA VAL A 749 -39.94 30.92 8.94
C VAL A 749 -40.31 30.69 10.40
N ARG A 750 -39.58 31.33 11.32
CA ARG A 750 -39.88 31.28 12.75
C ARG A 750 -41.31 31.73 13.05
N GLY A 751 -41.95 31.10 14.03
CA GLY A 751 -43.33 31.36 14.42
C GLY A 751 -44.41 30.81 13.49
N ARG A 752 -44.06 30.25 12.32
CA ARG A 752 -45.04 29.62 11.41
C ARG A 752 -45.13 28.11 11.62
N ASN A 753 -46.36 27.58 11.50
CA ASN A 753 -46.63 26.15 11.64
C ASN A 753 -46.45 25.41 10.31
N TYR A 754 -45.67 24.33 10.35
CA TYR A 754 -45.39 23.46 9.21
C TYR A 754 -45.86 22.03 9.50
N THR A 755 -46.47 21.39 8.50
CA THR A 755 -46.91 19.99 8.56
C THR A 755 -45.96 19.11 7.76
N PHE A 756 -45.41 18.08 8.42
CA PHE A 756 -44.59 17.04 7.80
C PHE A 756 -45.40 15.75 7.70
N VAL A 757 -45.52 15.23 6.48
CA VAL A 757 -46.15 13.95 6.16
C VAL A 757 -45.02 12.96 5.86
N VAL A 758 -44.83 11.97 6.71
CA VAL A 758 -43.68 11.04 6.69
C VAL A 758 -44.12 9.68 6.19
N GLU A 759 -43.45 9.19 5.14
CA GLU A 759 -43.71 7.90 4.51
C GLU A 759 -42.44 7.02 4.49
N GLY A 760 -41.80 6.91 5.66
CA GLY A 760 -40.50 6.23 5.85
C GLY A 760 -40.55 4.80 6.38
N GLY A 761 -41.74 4.24 6.60
CA GLY A 761 -41.95 2.90 7.16
C GLY A 761 -42.37 2.87 8.64
N LEU A 762 -43.13 1.84 9.01
CA LEU A 762 -43.71 1.64 10.35
C LEU A 762 -43.16 0.40 11.08
N GLU A 763 -42.66 -0.59 10.33
CA GLU A 763 -42.23 -1.87 10.88
C GLU A 763 -40.79 -1.80 11.38
N VAL A 764 -40.62 -1.65 12.70
CA VAL A 764 -39.29 -1.56 13.35
C VAL A 764 -38.42 -2.80 13.06
N THR A 765 -39.03 -3.97 12.93
CA THR A 765 -38.35 -5.24 12.63
C THR A 765 -37.87 -5.34 11.18
N ASN A 766 -38.40 -4.52 10.28
CA ASN A 766 -37.97 -4.46 8.88
C ASN A 766 -37.04 -3.26 8.68
N THR A 767 -35.82 -3.42 9.19
CA THR A 767 -34.80 -2.36 9.29
C THR A 767 -34.48 -1.71 7.93
N ALA A 768 -34.48 -2.50 6.85
CA ALA A 768 -34.26 -2.04 5.48
C ALA A 768 -35.37 -1.11 4.94
N LYS A 769 -36.56 -1.10 5.56
CA LYS A 769 -37.68 -0.23 5.22
C LYS A 769 -38.08 0.71 6.37
N TYR A 770 -37.29 0.80 7.44
CA TYR A 770 -37.64 1.57 8.63
C TYR A 770 -36.75 2.81 8.78
N HIS A 771 -37.27 3.95 8.31
CA HIS A 771 -36.57 5.24 8.28
C HIS A 771 -37.40 6.35 8.93
N PRO A 772 -37.39 6.48 10.26
CA PRO A 772 -38.13 7.53 10.94
C PRO A 772 -37.55 8.92 10.66
N PHE A 773 -38.40 9.90 10.39
CA PHE A 773 -37.98 11.26 10.02
C PHE A 773 -37.92 12.17 11.25
N TYR A 774 -36.84 12.95 11.39
CA TYR A 774 -36.73 13.94 12.45
C TYR A 774 -35.91 15.16 12.03
N ILE A 775 -36.01 16.25 12.79
CA ILE A 775 -35.29 17.51 12.57
C ILE A 775 -34.30 17.70 13.71
N THR A 776 -33.05 18.01 13.38
CA THR A 776 -31.93 18.07 14.33
C THR A 776 -30.88 19.11 13.93
N ASN A 777 -29.96 19.49 14.82
CA ASN A 777 -28.77 20.26 14.46
C ASN A 777 -27.62 19.37 13.95
N SER A 778 -27.72 18.05 14.09
CA SER A 778 -26.71 17.11 13.59
C SER A 778 -26.80 16.99 12.06
N PRO A 779 -25.73 17.34 11.31
CA PRO A 779 -25.72 17.19 9.85
C PRO A 779 -25.76 15.74 9.40
N GLY A 780 -25.23 14.80 10.20
CA GLY A 780 -25.19 13.36 9.87
C GLY A 780 -26.45 12.59 10.27
N GLY A 781 -27.23 13.07 11.24
CA GLY A 781 -28.44 12.37 11.68
C GLY A 781 -28.14 11.16 12.57
N GLY A 782 -28.89 10.06 12.39
CA GLY A 782 -28.57 8.77 13.03
C GLY A 782 -28.75 8.74 14.55
N GLY A 783 -29.71 9.49 15.10
CA GLY A 783 -29.96 9.61 16.54
C GLY A 783 -30.09 8.29 17.33
N ALA A 784 -30.45 7.18 16.69
CA ALA A 784 -30.47 5.85 17.32
C ALA A 784 -29.08 5.38 17.80
N ASN A 785 -28.01 5.86 17.17
CA ASN A 785 -26.63 5.55 17.56
C ASN A 785 -26.12 6.46 18.70
N TYR A 786 -26.84 7.54 19.01
CA TYR A 786 -26.42 8.58 19.96
C TYR A 786 -27.53 8.89 20.98
N ILE A 787 -28.27 7.87 21.42
CA ILE A 787 -29.43 8.02 22.32
C ILE A 787 -29.10 8.84 23.57
N GLU A 788 -27.92 8.63 24.15
CA GLU A 788 -27.44 9.32 25.35
C GLU A 788 -27.07 10.80 25.11
N GLU A 789 -26.78 11.17 23.85
CA GLU A 789 -26.42 12.53 23.45
C GLU A 789 -27.62 13.32 22.91
N LEU A 790 -28.80 12.71 22.78
CA LEU A 790 -30.00 13.39 22.32
C LEU A 790 -30.36 14.54 23.26
N ASN A 791 -30.76 15.67 22.68
CA ASN A 791 -31.08 16.91 23.40
C ASN A 791 -29.89 17.51 24.18
N THR A 792 -28.66 17.18 23.78
CA THR A 792 -27.47 17.94 24.14
C THR A 792 -27.15 18.99 23.05
N PRO A 793 -26.29 19.99 23.31
CA PRO A 793 -25.87 20.94 22.28
C PRO A 793 -25.30 20.30 21.00
N ASN A 794 -24.74 19.08 21.10
CA ASN A 794 -24.15 18.38 19.97
C ASN A 794 -25.18 17.65 19.10
N HIS A 795 -26.31 17.21 19.68
CA HIS A 795 -27.36 16.45 18.97
C HIS A 795 -28.76 16.83 19.47
N MET A 796 -29.14 18.07 19.21
CA MET A 796 -30.46 18.63 19.56
C MET A 796 -31.55 18.12 18.62
N VAL A 797 -32.69 17.73 19.16
CA VAL A 797 -33.88 17.35 18.39
C VAL A 797 -34.89 18.50 18.42
N TYR A 798 -35.35 18.93 17.25
CA TYR A 798 -36.32 20.03 17.11
C TYR A 798 -37.75 19.54 16.79
N ALA A 799 -37.89 18.42 16.07
CA ALA A 799 -39.19 17.82 15.74
C ALA A 799 -39.05 16.39 15.21
N GLY A 800 -40.17 15.65 15.11
CA GLY A 800 -40.24 14.32 14.50
C GLY A 800 -39.69 13.18 15.37
N ALA A 801 -39.02 13.49 16.47
CA ALA A 801 -38.67 12.56 17.54
C ALA A 801 -38.94 13.21 18.90
N ASP A 802 -39.54 12.47 19.82
CA ASP A 802 -39.88 12.92 21.17
C ASP A 802 -39.23 11.99 22.21
N VAL A 803 -38.26 12.50 22.94
CA VAL A 803 -37.46 11.76 23.93
C VAL A 803 -38.19 11.80 25.27
N GLN A 804 -38.73 10.66 25.70
CA GLN A 804 -39.46 10.55 26.94
C GLN A 804 -38.50 10.50 28.15
N PRO A 805 -38.96 10.89 29.37
CA PRO A 805 -38.13 10.86 30.59
C PRO A 805 -37.58 9.47 30.97
N ASN A 806 -38.15 8.40 30.43
CA ASN A 806 -37.71 7.01 30.63
C ASN A 806 -36.65 6.54 29.60
N GLY A 807 -36.14 7.45 28.76
CA GLY A 807 -35.18 7.14 27.69
C GLY A 807 -35.79 6.57 26.41
N LYS A 808 -37.11 6.33 26.34
CA LYS A 808 -37.77 5.87 25.11
C LYS A 808 -38.01 7.05 24.16
N VAL A 809 -37.74 6.84 22.87
CA VAL A 809 -37.96 7.86 21.84
C VAL A 809 -39.19 7.50 21.01
N LYS A 810 -40.18 8.40 20.98
CA LYS A 810 -41.34 8.28 20.08
C LYS A 810 -41.00 8.94 18.76
N LEU A 811 -41.08 8.18 17.66
CA LEU A 811 -40.62 8.60 16.34
C LEU A 811 -41.78 8.83 15.37
N ALA A 812 -41.66 9.85 14.52
CA ALA A 812 -42.58 10.08 13.42
C ALA A 812 -42.34 9.03 12.32
N THR A 813 -43.25 8.07 12.27
CA THR A 813 -43.23 6.92 11.35
C THR A 813 -44.57 6.80 10.65
N GLY A 814 -44.58 6.22 9.45
CA GLY A 814 -45.74 6.17 8.56
C GLY A 814 -45.57 5.13 7.47
N ARG A 815 -46.61 4.85 6.67
CA ARG A 815 -46.53 3.87 5.56
C ARG A 815 -45.25 4.05 4.74
N TYR A 816 -44.68 2.97 4.23
CA TYR A 816 -43.46 3.08 3.44
C TYR A 816 -43.78 3.48 1.99
N CYS A 817 -43.17 4.57 1.50
CA CYS A 817 -43.20 4.95 0.09
C CYS A 817 -41.79 5.18 -0.45
N GLU A 818 -41.47 4.54 -1.57
CA GLU A 818 -40.16 4.59 -2.20
C GLU A 818 -40.24 4.92 -3.69
N TRP A 819 -39.47 5.91 -4.14
CA TRP A 819 -39.16 6.11 -5.55
C TRP A 819 -38.20 5.01 -6.01
N LYS A 820 -38.62 4.14 -6.92
CA LYS A 820 -37.80 3.02 -7.44
C LYS A 820 -37.48 3.22 -8.91
N HIS A 821 -36.33 2.71 -9.34
CA HIS A 821 -35.97 2.64 -10.75
C HIS A 821 -37.00 1.82 -11.53
N LYS A 822 -37.41 2.32 -12.70
CA LYS A 822 -38.24 1.53 -13.64
C LYS A 822 -37.45 0.37 -14.23
N THR A 823 -36.14 0.57 -14.45
CA THR A 823 -35.18 -0.41 -14.96
C THR A 823 -33.92 -0.42 -14.08
N ILE A 824 -32.81 0.15 -14.57
CA ILE A 824 -31.54 0.32 -13.85
C ILE A 824 -31.36 1.79 -13.44
N ASP A 825 -30.31 2.11 -12.68
CA ASP A 825 -29.96 3.50 -12.40
C ASP A 825 -29.41 4.18 -13.66
N LEU A 826 -30.14 5.20 -14.13
CA LEU A 826 -29.81 5.98 -15.32
C LEU A 826 -29.28 7.38 -14.98
N ALA A 827 -28.90 7.64 -13.72
CA ALA A 827 -28.41 8.94 -13.27
C ALA A 827 -27.22 9.47 -14.09
N GLU A 828 -26.34 8.58 -14.54
CA GLU A 828 -25.19 8.96 -15.36
C GLU A 828 -25.56 9.28 -16.81
N GLU A 829 -26.62 8.63 -17.34
CA GLU A 829 -27.06 8.74 -18.73
C GLU A 829 -27.90 9.99 -19.01
N VAL A 830 -28.39 10.66 -17.96
CA VAL A 830 -29.24 11.85 -18.07
C VAL A 830 -28.54 13.10 -17.54
N GLU A 831 -28.85 14.25 -18.14
CA GLU A 831 -28.21 15.51 -17.76
C GLU A 831 -28.97 16.24 -16.65
N THR A 832 -30.30 16.13 -16.64
CA THR A 832 -31.15 16.89 -15.72
C THR A 832 -31.83 16.03 -14.67
N PHE A 833 -32.15 16.64 -13.52
CA PHE A 833 -32.90 15.97 -12.46
C PHE A 833 -34.30 15.53 -12.92
N GLU A 834 -34.95 16.26 -13.84
CA GLU A 834 -36.31 15.91 -14.26
C GLU A 834 -36.33 14.71 -15.19
N GLU A 835 -35.33 14.60 -16.08
CA GLU A 835 -35.09 13.37 -16.85
C GLU A 835 -34.81 12.20 -15.91
N TYR A 836 -33.94 12.39 -14.91
CA TYR A 836 -33.66 11.36 -13.91
C TYR A 836 -34.92 10.91 -13.17
N LYS A 837 -35.70 11.85 -12.64
CA LYS A 837 -36.94 11.55 -11.93
C LYS A 837 -37.95 10.83 -12.84
N ALA A 838 -37.99 11.16 -14.13
CA ALA A 838 -38.85 10.46 -15.09
C ALA A 838 -38.47 8.97 -15.27
N THR A 839 -37.24 8.57 -14.94
CA THR A 839 -36.81 7.16 -14.91
C THR A 839 -37.31 6.39 -13.68
N LEU A 840 -37.90 7.08 -12.70
CA LEU A 840 -38.36 6.50 -11.43
C LEU A 840 -39.89 6.34 -11.41
N LYS A 841 -40.36 5.44 -10.54
CA LYS A 841 -41.78 5.26 -10.19
C LYS A 841 -41.93 5.22 -8.67
N LEU A 842 -42.87 5.99 -8.14
CA LEU A 842 -43.21 5.93 -6.71
C LEU A 842 -44.05 4.69 -6.43
N GLN A 843 -43.65 3.90 -5.44
CA GLN A 843 -44.40 2.74 -4.93
C GLN A 843 -44.64 2.90 -3.44
N CYS A 844 -45.86 2.66 -2.99
CA CYS A 844 -46.26 2.80 -1.59
C CYS A 844 -46.90 1.52 -1.07
N ASP A 845 -46.50 1.13 0.13
CA ASP A 845 -47.15 0.05 0.89
C ASP A 845 -48.52 0.55 1.42
N PRO A 846 -49.51 -0.34 1.62
CA PRO A 846 -50.79 0.02 2.21
C PRO A 846 -50.62 0.60 3.62
N GLY A 847 -51.42 1.61 3.98
CA GLY A 847 -51.40 2.20 5.31
C GLY A 847 -51.61 3.72 5.30
N GLN A 848 -51.48 4.33 6.48
CA GLN A 848 -51.55 5.78 6.66
C GLN A 848 -50.15 6.38 6.81
N PRO A 849 -49.90 7.60 6.28
CA PRO A 849 -48.66 8.31 6.52
C PRO A 849 -48.58 8.80 7.97
N GLY A 850 -47.36 8.99 8.46
CA GLY A 850 -47.10 9.66 9.74
C GLY A 850 -47.25 11.16 9.57
N ILE A 851 -47.78 11.87 10.56
CA ILE A 851 -47.94 13.32 10.49
C ILE A 851 -47.44 13.95 11.78
N PHE A 852 -46.57 14.95 11.67
CA PHE A 852 -46.22 15.82 12.78
C PHE A 852 -46.19 17.28 12.36
N HIS A 853 -46.30 18.16 13.35
CA HIS A 853 -46.29 19.61 13.17
C HIS A 853 -45.05 20.19 13.83
N TRP A 854 -44.47 21.22 13.22
CA TRP A 854 -43.33 21.92 13.76
C TRP A 854 -43.48 23.43 13.58
N VAL A 855 -43.24 24.16 14.67
CA VAL A 855 -43.17 25.62 14.70
C VAL A 855 -41.74 25.97 15.11
N PRO A 856 -40.88 26.41 14.17
CA PRO A 856 -39.55 26.87 14.52
C PRO A 856 -39.65 28.09 15.44
N ASP A 857 -38.97 28.06 16.57
CA ASP A 857 -38.98 29.12 17.57
C ASP A 857 -37.75 30.03 17.48
N ASP A 858 -37.66 31.02 18.37
CA ASP A 858 -36.54 31.96 18.43
C ASP A 858 -35.21 31.31 18.80
N LYS A 859 -35.24 30.11 19.41
CA LYS A 859 -34.06 29.35 19.79
C LYS A 859 -33.58 28.40 18.69
N THR A 860 -34.40 28.17 17.67
CA THR A 860 -34.05 27.33 16.54
C THR A 860 -32.93 28.01 15.72
N PRO A 861 -31.79 27.36 15.47
CA PRO A 861 -30.70 27.92 14.67
C PRO A 861 -31.11 28.25 13.24
N ASN A 862 -30.39 29.17 12.60
CA ASN A 862 -30.64 29.55 11.18
C ASN A 862 -30.46 28.39 10.20
N THR A 863 -29.75 27.34 10.59
CA THR A 863 -29.59 26.11 9.84
C THR A 863 -29.79 24.93 10.77
N VAL A 864 -30.76 24.08 10.43
CA VAL A 864 -30.96 22.75 11.02
C VAL A 864 -31.03 21.73 9.89
N TYR A 865 -31.16 20.45 10.20
CA TYR A 865 -31.17 19.36 9.24
C TYR A 865 -32.39 18.50 9.44
N TYR A 866 -33.01 18.05 8.34
CA TYR A 866 -33.92 16.93 8.41
C TYR A 866 -33.16 15.66 8.09
N GLN A 867 -33.30 14.63 8.92
CA GLN A 867 -32.54 13.41 8.81
C GLN A 867 -33.39 12.18 9.12
N CYS A 868 -32.83 10.99 8.87
CA CYS A 868 -33.37 9.75 9.39
C CYS A 868 -32.84 9.51 10.82
N PHE A 869 -33.71 9.07 11.72
CA PHE A 869 -33.35 8.81 13.10
C PHE A 869 -32.50 7.55 13.25
N THR A 870 -32.77 6.51 12.45
CA THR A 870 -32.06 5.22 12.54
C THR A 870 -30.80 5.15 11.69
N HIS A 871 -30.79 5.82 10.54
CA HIS A 871 -29.72 5.76 9.55
C HIS A 871 -29.09 7.14 9.36
N SER A 872 -27.77 7.20 9.26
CA SER A 872 -27.06 8.47 9.02
C SER A 872 -27.07 8.84 7.54
N TYR A 873 -26.95 10.13 7.22
CA TYR A 873 -26.74 10.64 5.85
C TYR A 873 -27.87 10.33 4.86
N LEU A 874 -29.12 10.55 5.26
CA LEU A 874 -30.30 10.37 4.38
C LEU A 874 -30.93 11.70 3.95
N GLY A 875 -30.70 12.79 4.67
CA GLY A 875 -31.41 14.05 4.47
C GLY A 875 -30.48 15.23 4.21
N TRP A 876 -31.01 16.44 4.39
CA TRP A 876 -30.31 17.67 4.08
C TRP A 876 -30.75 18.81 4.98
N LYS A 877 -30.48 20.05 4.58
CA LYS A 877 -30.61 21.22 5.45
C LYS A 877 -31.93 21.95 5.28
N ILE A 878 -32.38 22.52 6.39
CA ILE A 878 -33.47 23.48 6.51
C ILE A 878 -32.85 24.84 6.84
N ARG A 879 -33.15 25.85 6.02
CA ARG A 879 -32.88 27.25 6.31
C ARG A 879 -34.06 27.83 7.11
N VAL A 880 -33.78 28.28 8.32
CA VAL A 880 -34.76 28.90 9.22
C VAL A 880 -34.58 30.41 9.17
N LEU A 881 -35.58 31.10 8.61
CA LEU A 881 -35.59 32.53 8.34
C LEU A 881 -36.38 33.29 9.41
N ASN A 882 -36.04 34.56 9.60
CA ASN A 882 -36.86 35.47 10.39
C ASN A 882 -38.04 36.02 9.57
N GLU A 883 -39.08 36.47 10.27
CA GLU A 883 -40.23 37.10 9.64
C GLU A 883 -39.78 38.40 8.93
N GLY A 884 -40.01 38.48 7.61
CA GLY A 884 -39.57 39.60 6.76
C GLY A 884 -38.34 39.33 5.88
N GLU A 885 -37.48 38.36 6.21
CA GLU A 885 -36.33 37.97 5.35
C GLU A 885 -36.77 37.29 4.04
N SER A 886 -38.03 36.85 3.95
CA SER A 886 -38.60 36.23 2.75
C SER A 886 -38.89 37.25 1.63
N ALA A 887 -38.93 38.55 1.95
CA ALA A 887 -39.37 39.62 1.04
C ALA A 887 -38.22 40.34 0.28
N SER A 888 -36.97 40.17 0.68
CA SER A 888 -35.83 40.94 0.18
C SER A 888 -35.27 40.49 -1.18
N ILE A 889 -35.79 39.41 -1.78
CA ILE A 889 -35.29 38.87 -3.06
C ILE A 889 -36.04 39.46 -4.28
N SER A 890 -37.16 40.18 -4.11
CA SER A 890 -37.93 40.71 -5.25
C SER A 890 -37.66 42.17 -5.63
N LEU A 891 -36.88 42.93 -4.84
CA LEU A 891 -36.68 44.38 -5.06
C LEU A 891 -35.37 44.78 -5.78
N GLN A 892 -34.49 43.84 -6.14
CA GLN A 892 -33.25 44.17 -6.87
C GLN A 892 -33.37 44.07 -8.41
N ALA A 893 -34.47 43.52 -8.94
CA ALA A 893 -34.65 43.38 -10.39
C ALA A 893 -35.24 44.65 -11.06
N THR A 894 -35.98 45.49 -10.31
CA THR A 894 -36.62 46.69 -10.87
C THR A 894 -35.69 47.90 -10.92
N THR A 895 -34.73 48.04 -10.00
CA THR A 895 -33.77 49.15 -9.99
C THR A 895 -32.72 49.03 -11.09
N LEU A 896 -32.31 47.82 -11.49
CA LEU A 896 -31.36 47.60 -12.59
C LEU A 896 -31.97 47.85 -13.98
N MET A 897 -33.26 47.55 -14.19
CA MET A 897 -33.93 47.87 -15.47
C MET A 897 -34.18 49.37 -15.66
N VAL A 898 -34.45 50.12 -14.59
CA VAL A 898 -34.66 51.58 -14.69
C VAL A 898 -33.33 52.29 -14.99
N ILE A 899 -32.22 51.83 -14.42
CA ILE A 899 -30.89 52.39 -14.70
C ILE A 899 -30.41 52.04 -16.13
N ALA A 900 -30.67 50.82 -16.61
CA ALA A 900 -30.34 50.45 -18.00
C ALA A 900 -31.19 51.21 -19.03
N SER A 901 -32.48 51.47 -18.74
CA SER A 901 -33.36 52.29 -19.57
C SER A 901 -32.92 53.75 -19.66
N LEU A 902 -32.48 54.33 -18.52
CA LEU A 902 -31.96 55.70 -18.49
C LEU A 902 -30.60 55.84 -19.19
N LEU A 903 -29.73 54.83 -19.11
CA LEU A 903 -28.46 54.82 -19.83
C LEU A 903 -28.64 54.65 -21.35
N LEU A 904 -29.62 53.87 -21.81
CA LEU A 904 -29.95 53.79 -23.24
C LEU A 904 -30.55 55.09 -23.79
N ALA A 905 -31.36 55.80 -23.01
CA ALA A 905 -31.94 57.09 -23.42
C ALA A 905 -30.90 58.22 -23.52
N LEU A 906 -29.78 58.13 -22.77
CA LEU A 906 -28.65 59.06 -22.82
C LEU A 906 -27.65 58.77 -23.95
N LEU A 907 -27.70 57.58 -24.56
CA LEU A 907 -26.87 57.19 -25.71
C LEU A 907 -27.51 57.49 -27.07
N VAL A 908 -28.77 57.94 -27.10
CA VAL A 908 -29.53 58.29 -28.33
C VAL A 908 -29.86 59.79 -28.37
N ARG A 909 -29.07 60.63 -27.70
CA ARG A 909 -29.11 62.09 -27.86
C ARG A 909 -27.76 62.66 -28.28
#